data_AF-D0LY63-F1
#
_entry.id   AF-D0LY63-F1
#
_cell.length_a   1.000
_cell.length_b   1.000
_cell.length_c   1.000
_cell.angle_alpha   90.00
_cell.angle_beta   90.00
_cell.angle_gamma   90.00
#
_symmetry.space_group_name_H-M   'P 1'
#
loop_
_entity.id
_entity.type
_entity.pdbx_description
1 polymer ?
#
loop_
_entity_poly.entity_id
_entity_poly.type
_entity_poly.pdbx_seq_one_letter_code
_entity_poly.pdbx_strand_id
1 'polypeptide(L)'
;MHDFNPRAALSIGAVALCFAAGCSEESAPGRTYYDRNVEPILLQTCASNVSGCHAANDDDPFAFAAGNFDVTSFENVQKRRDLLEPFGVYPVPLLLIKSTGASDELEFAYGGEFQSLRVQHAGGTVLEVGSEAYLTLLRWMENGATESGLPPVTPPESGSGGCSNIIAQDFDPAPYVADASFNQFVAEVQPVLVNSCATGNCHGAPQSDFYVTCGDSEQARAYNFAQVQAFVDEPAENSPLLLYPLAVSAGGYFHTGGEFFGSRNNGDYKALASWAEAAGAVDFGADDAGKAFFADYVQPMLLRRGCQFEACHSPAATNDFKLRSGSQGFFSAVALEKNYELARKDFMSMEVPDARRSRIASKTMLRSSGGIAHRGGPLLEDARLDSKVADISSACAAFAPEDAPPLCILQQWVELERQDAIDAGAILPLAAGDTVPLVYVERETEHVATPLEFDTYQPGSDLLVADATLDERGAITALSEPRSLLAGCPGAGDTASVDVRAPDLRHDGTTIAFAMRTAQSDPLGVYKVNIDGGGCQRLTPAEAPVGGIAIHNFDPAWSPDGASIVFASTRGGANAPSLSRQLFLPQSDIWRMRADGSAPEQVTYLTNSELSPQMIREGRIILSTEKVSSGFYQVAGRRINWDRTDYHPLLAQRAESPFVDLDDLDEFAPSVGYAQATDIREALNGNFLFILSDAGARGGAGTLAVFNRSVGTFEAGREQAGYLESMSIPDTAATGRAGSATQGAYRTPYPLLDGRVLVSYASFSGDLATANALDWDLVAVDPRTGAREVLLDSDKALVDAVLAVPYEPRELYFNRRQLVFGGGVDTQATGGEGFSIIHFPDAPVVFTLLNANLRRGRPVDTFREASHLAVYREAPAPAGTTSGSGEGGIFEQRELLGRAALAADGSVRIRVPAGVGVILELQTEDGGAVETMREEHQVGPGEVVSIGVPGDLFDGVCGGCHGSISGQELDATLSPDVLTGASESIAADNAPVDLTR
;
A
#
# COMPACT_ATOMS: atom_id res chain seq x y z
N MET A 1 -12.37 -60.25 48.88
CA MET A 1 -12.88 -61.62 48.71
C MET A 1 -12.08 -62.23 47.57
N HIS A 2 -11.24 -63.22 47.91
CA HIS A 2 -10.49 -64.15 47.03
C HIS A 2 -9.49 -63.56 46.02
N ASP A 3 -8.33 -64.15 45.73
CA ASP A 3 -7.45 -65.03 46.50
C ASP A 3 -6.10 -65.11 45.76
N PHE A 4 -5.04 -65.20 46.57
CA PHE A 4 -3.77 -65.89 46.38
C PHE A 4 -3.55 -66.73 45.08
N ASN A 5 -2.49 -66.45 44.31
CA ASN A 5 -1.11 -67.05 44.44
C ASN A 5 -0.90 -68.23 43.43
N PRO A 6 0.26 -68.91 43.36
CA PRO A 6 1.36 -68.70 42.40
C PRO A 6 1.88 -70.01 41.73
N ARG A 7 3.10 -69.97 41.16
CA ARG A 7 4.06 -71.09 40.92
C ARG A 7 3.74 -72.01 39.72
N ALA A 8 4.71 -72.62 39.01
CA ALA A 8 6.17 -72.57 39.03
C ALA A 8 6.72 -73.30 37.79
N ALA A 9 7.92 -72.86 37.38
CA ALA A 9 9.06 -73.61 36.83
C ALA A 9 8.86 -74.92 36.04
N LEU A 10 9.46 -74.97 34.84
CA LEU A 10 10.63 -75.83 34.62
C LEU A 10 11.45 -75.41 33.39
N SER A 11 12.76 -75.46 33.58
CA SER A 11 13.92 -75.12 32.74
C SER A 11 14.20 -76.11 31.60
N ILE A 12 14.90 -75.64 30.54
CA ILE A 12 16.23 -76.13 30.03
C ILE A 12 16.49 -75.56 28.61
N GLY A 13 17.70 -75.04 28.39
CA GLY A 13 18.31 -75.00 27.05
C GLY A 13 18.96 -73.66 26.64
N ALA A 14 20.18 -73.41 27.10
CA ALA A 14 21.01 -72.31 26.64
C ALA A 14 21.72 -72.66 25.31
N VAL A 15 21.63 -71.79 24.31
CA VAL A 15 22.69 -71.54 23.31
C VAL A 15 22.73 -70.04 23.03
N ALA A 16 23.91 -69.46 23.20
CA ALA A 16 24.20 -68.04 23.19
C ALA A 16 24.16 -67.42 21.79
N LEU A 17 23.57 -66.22 21.69
CA LEU A 17 23.99 -65.19 20.74
C LEU A 17 24.21 -63.88 21.49
N CYS A 18 25.39 -63.30 21.32
CA CYS A 18 25.74 -61.99 21.85
C CYS A 18 24.87 -60.93 21.19
N PHE A 19 24.05 -60.24 21.97
CA PHE A 19 23.51 -58.92 21.60
C PHE A 19 24.26 -57.86 22.41
N ALA A 20 24.81 -56.89 21.70
CA ALA A 20 25.28 -55.65 22.26
C ALA A 20 24.09 -54.97 22.96
N ALA A 21 24.24 -54.69 24.25
CA ALA A 21 23.31 -53.86 25.00
C ALA A 21 23.42 -52.41 24.47
N GLY A 22 22.55 -52.06 23.52
CA GLY A 22 22.16 -50.68 23.32
C GLY A 22 21.20 -50.31 24.44
N CYS A 23 21.56 -49.34 25.27
CA CYS A 23 20.62 -48.68 26.16
C CYS A 23 19.61 -47.92 25.28
N SER A 24 18.44 -48.51 25.01
CA SER A 24 17.27 -47.73 24.68
C SER A 24 16.69 -47.23 26.00
N GLU A 25 16.85 -45.95 26.31
CA GLU A 25 15.88 -45.30 27.19
C GLU A 25 14.52 -45.40 26.49
N GLU A 26 13.67 -46.30 26.98
CA GLU A 26 12.26 -46.32 26.61
C GLU A 26 11.65 -44.97 27.02
N SER A 27 11.35 -44.15 26.02
CA SER A 27 10.61 -42.90 26.19
C SER A 27 9.26 -43.17 26.83
N ALA A 28 8.88 -42.34 27.82
CA ALA A 28 7.52 -42.31 28.33
C ALA A 28 6.52 -42.15 27.15
N PRO A 29 5.42 -42.93 27.11
CA PRO A 29 4.45 -42.83 26.02
C PRO A 29 3.78 -41.45 26.04
N GLY A 30 3.81 -40.76 24.91
CA GLY A 30 3.04 -39.51 24.69
C GLY A 30 3.84 -38.22 24.49
N ARG A 31 5.18 -38.23 24.44
CA ARG A 31 5.98 -37.03 24.07
C ARG A 31 6.65 -37.19 22.69
N THR A 32 6.47 -36.18 21.84
CA THR A 32 6.95 -36.15 20.45
C THR A 32 8.45 -35.80 20.38
N TYR A 33 9.03 -35.70 19.17
CA TYR A 33 10.40 -35.19 19.05
C TYR A 33 10.45 -33.72 19.45
N TYR A 34 9.45 -32.94 19.04
CA TYR A 34 9.30 -31.53 19.39
C TYR A 34 9.31 -31.32 20.92
N ASP A 35 8.43 -32.01 21.66
CA ASP A 35 8.28 -31.83 23.11
C ASP A 35 9.58 -32.12 23.89
N ARG A 36 10.43 -33.01 23.35
CA ARG A 36 11.65 -33.45 24.02
C ARG A 36 12.86 -32.60 23.67
N ASN A 37 12.95 -32.16 22.42
CA ASN A 37 14.21 -31.60 21.88
C ASN A 37 14.08 -30.15 21.43
N VAL A 38 12.89 -29.68 21.07
CA VAL A 38 12.68 -28.35 20.47
C VAL A 38 12.02 -27.41 21.48
N GLU A 39 10.86 -27.81 22.01
CA GLU A 39 10.09 -27.00 22.96
C GLU A 39 10.92 -26.53 24.17
N PRO A 40 11.74 -27.38 24.84
CA PRO A 40 12.54 -26.90 25.97
C PRO A 40 13.54 -25.80 25.59
N ILE A 41 14.09 -25.86 24.37
CA ILE A 41 15.00 -24.82 23.87
C ILE A 41 14.21 -23.52 23.71
N LEU A 42 13.12 -23.55 22.94
CA LEU A 42 12.34 -22.34 22.65
C LEU A 42 11.76 -21.69 23.93
N LEU A 43 11.22 -22.50 24.85
CA LEU A 43 10.72 -22.00 26.13
C LEU A 43 11.82 -21.37 26.97
N GLN A 44 13.00 -21.97 27.01
CA GLN A 44 14.11 -21.47 27.80
C GLN A 44 14.73 -20.21 27.18
N THR A 45 14.93 -20.19 25.86
CA THR A 45 15.68 -19.10 25.20
C THR A 45 14.78 -17.94 24.76
N CYS A 46 13.53 -18.21 24.40
CA CYS A 46 12.66 -17.22 23.75
C CYS A 46 11.48 -16.77 24.64
N ALA A 47 10.90 -17.64 25.46
CA ALA A 47 9.78 -17.28 26.33
C ALA A 47 10.23 -16.86 27.74
N SER A 48 11.03 -17.68 28.43
CA SER A 48 11.22 -17.55 29.89
C SER A 48 12.39 -16.64 30.30
N ASN A 49 13.42 -16.49 29.47
CA ASN A 49 14.68 -15.84 29.86
C ASN A 49 14.85 -14.41 29.32
N VAL A 50 13.99 -13.97 28.39
CA VAL A 50 14.08 -12.69 27.67
C VAL A 50 12.85 -11.81 27.86
N SER A 51 12.32 -11.76 29.08
CA SER A 51 11.16 -10.94 29.51
C SER A 51 9.75 -11.40 29.09
N GLY A 52 9.57 -12.64 28.59
CA GLY A 52 8.23 -13.15 28.24
C GLY A 52 7.77 -12.84 26.81
N CYS A 53 8.65 -12.35 25.93
CA CYS A 53 8.26 -11.79 24.62
C CYS A 53 7.51 -12.76 23.69
N HIS A 54 7.90 -14.03 23.64
CA HIS A 54 7.32 -15.03 22.72
C HIS A 54 6.32 -15.97 23.40
N ALA A 55 5.52 -15.43 24.32
CA ALA A 55 4.41 -16.13 24.95
C ALA A 55 3.22 -15.17 25.04
N ALA A 56 2.08 -15.57 24.48
CA ALA A 56 0.84 -14.85 24.66
C ALA A 56 0.42 -14.90 26.13
N ASN A 57 -0.20 -13.82 26.60
CA ASN A 57 -0.79 -13.77 27.93
C ASN A 57 -2.22 -14.29 27.86
N ASP A 58 -2.58 -15.27 28.69
CA ASP A 58 -3.94 -15.83 28.75
C ASP A 58 -5.00 -14.76 29.12
N ASP A 59 -4.59 -13.68 29.81
CA ASP A 59 -5.47 -12.56 30.16
C ASP A 59 -5.61 -11.51 29.04
N ASP A 60 -4.84 -11.61 27.95
CA ASP A 60 -4.97 -10.71 26.80
C ASP A 60 -5.99 -11.23 25.78
N PRO A 61 -7.14 -10.55 25.58
CA PRO A 61 -8.17 -11.00 24.66
C PRO A 61 -7.72 -11.04 23.18
N PHE A 62 -6.60 -10.41 22.83
CA PHE A 62 -6.07 -10.42 21.46
C PHE A 62 -4.95 -11.44 21.25
N ALA A 63 -4.60 -12.23 22.28
CA ALA A 63 -3.52 -13.21 22.25
C ALA A 63 -2.21 -12.64 21.69
N PHE A 64 -1.81 -11.43 22.07
CA PHE A 64 -0.59 -10.82 21.57
C PHE A 64 0.67 -11.52 22.11
N ALA A 65 1.59 -11.83 21.20
CA ALA A 65 2.98 -12.13 21.52
C ALA A 65 3.91 -11.25 20.66
N ALA A 66 5.03 -10.81 21.23
CA ALA A 66 5.97 -9.96 20.52
C ALA A 66 6.52 -10.64 19.26
N GLY A 67 6.64 -9.89 18.18
CA GLY A 67 7.01 -10.43 16.87
C GLY A 67 5.92 -11.26 16.19
N ASN A 68 4.71 -11.28 16.76
CA ASN A 68 3.60 -12.13 16.36
C ASN A 68 3.99 -13.62 16.32
N PHE A 69 4.71 -14.07 17.34
CA PHE A 69 5.27 -15.41 17.40
C PHE A 69 5.25 -15.93 18.84
N ASP A 70 4.49 -16.99 19.06
CA ASP A 70 4.34 -17.68 20.33
C ASP A 70 5.00 -19.06 20.24
N VAL A 71 5.90 -19.35 21.19
CA VAL A 71 6.68 -20.60 21.22
C VAL A 71 6.21 -21.60 22.27
N THR A 72 5.06 -21.36 22.90
CA THR A 72 4.59 -22.14 24.05
C THR A 72 3.96 -23.47 23.66
N SER A 73 3.69 -23.69 22.37
CA SER A 73 3.17 -24.94 21.83
C SER A 73 3.66 -25.20 20.41
N PHE A 74 3.61 -26.45 19.96
CA PHE A 74 3.91 -26.80 18.57
C PHE A 74 2.97 -26.04 17.61
N GLU A 75 1.67 -26.06 17.89
CA GLU A 75 0.63 -25.42 17.06
C GLU A 75 0.90 -23.93 16.83
N ASN A 76 1.22 -23.19 17.90
CA ASN A 76 1.53 -21.76 17.79
C ASN A 76 2.80 -21.49 16.97
N VAL A 77 3.83 -22.32 17.12
CA VAL A 77 5.04 -22.21 16.29
C VAL A 77 4.72 -22.47 14.82
N GLN A 78 3.80 -23.41 14.53
CA GLN A 78 3.40 -23.73 13.16
C GLN A 78 2.57 -22.64 12.48
N LYS A 79 1.98 -21.70 13.22
CA LYS A 79 1.32 -20.52 12.62
C LYS A 79 2.30 -19.64 11.84
N ARG A 80 3.60 -19.70 12.14
CA ARG A 80 4.64 -18.85 11.55
C ARG A 80 5.67 -19.65 10.76
N ARG A 81 5.19 -20.41 9.77
CA ARG A 81 6.04 -21.21 8.85
C ARG A 81 7.11 -20.36 8.14
N ASP A 82 6.78 -19.11 7.84
CA ASP A 82 7.68 -18.09 7.29
C ASP A 82 8.96 -17.86 8.14
N LEU A 83 8.94 -18.24 9.42
CA LEU A 83 10.11 -18.14 10.31
C LEU A 83 10.98 -19.40 10.32
N LEU A 84 10.45 -20.53 9.86
CA LEU A 84 11.02 -21.87 10.02
C LEU A 84 11.72 -22.39 8.77
N GLU A 85 11.57 -21.70 7.65
CA GLU A 85 12.15 -22.08 6.36
C GLU A 85 13.13 -21.00 5.86
N PRO A 86 14.22 -21.38 5.15
CA PRO A 86 15.04 -20.41 4.43
C PRO A 86 14.23 -19.76 3.30
N PHE A 87 14.47 -18.48 3.05
CA PHE A 87 13.74 -17.73 2.03
C PHE A 87 14.68 -16.86 1.20
N GLY A 88 14.46 -16.79 -0.12
CA GLY A 88 15.26 -15.98 -1.03
C GLY A 88 16.76 -16.30 -0.99
N VAL A 89 17.61 -15.28 -0.78
CA VAL A 89 19.06 -15.47 -0.60
C VAL A 89 19.49 -15.86 0.81
N TYR A 90 18.59 -15.87 1.81
CA TYR A 90 18.97 -16.19 3.19
C TYR A 90 19.15 -17.71 3.34
N PRO A 91 20.34 -18.20 3.74
CA PRO A 91 20.65 -19.63 3.71
C PRO A 91 20.09 -20.41 4.90
N VAL A 92 19.63 -19.72 5.96
CA VAL A 92 19.05 -20.33 7.16
C VAL A 92 17.73 -19.64 7.53
N PRO A 93 16.82 -20.31 8.25
CA PRO A 93 15.53 -19.75 8.64
C PRO A 93 15.63 -18.47 9.48
N LEU A 94 14.64 -17.57 9.33
CA LEU A 94 14.58 -16.29 10.03
C LEU A 94 14.63 -16.44 11.56
N LEU A 95 14.05 -17.51 12.11
CA LEU A 95 14.13 -17.79 13.55
C LEU A 95 15.59 -17.86 14.04
N LEU A 96 16.48 -18.52 13.30
CA LEU A 96 17.90 -18.61 13.65
C LEU A 96 18.64 -17.29 13.43
N ILE A 97 18.32 -16.59 12.34
CA ILE A 97 18.91 -15.28 12.04
C ILE A 97 18.59 -14.28 13.15
N LYS A 98 17.33 -14.19 13.59
CA LYS A 98 16.93 -13.29 14.67
C LYS A 98 17.49 -13.72 16.02
N SER A 99 17.49 -15.02 16.34
CA SER A 99 17.96 -15.49 17.65
C SER A 99 19.47 -15.35 17.87
N THR A 100 20.26 -15.38 16.80
CA THR A 100 21.72 -15.13 16.84
C THR A 100 22.05 -13.63 16.81
N GLY A 101 21.12 -12.80 16.32
CA GLY A 101 21.27 -11.36 16.26
C GLY A 101 22.36 -10.92 15.28
N ALA A 102 22.85 -9.69 15.44
CA ALA A 102 23.94 -9.16 14.61
C ALA A 102 25.31 -9.64 15.11
N SER A 103 25.53 -10.97 15.17
CA SER A 103 26.78 -11.58 15.67
C SER A 103 27.93 -11.59 14.66
N ASP A 104 27.67 -11.26 13.40
CA ASP A 104 28.59 -11.42 12.25
C ASP A 104 28.98 -12.88 11.94
N GLU A 105 28.33 -13.88 12.56
CA GLU A 105 28.64 -15.31 12.39
C GLU A 105 27.84 -15.99 11.27
N LEU A 106 26.76 -15.36 10.80
CA LEU A 106 25.94 -15.83 9.68
C LEU A 106 26.20 -14.98 8.45
N GLU A 107 26.29 -15.61 7.28
CA GLU A 107 26.57 -14.95 6.01
C GLU A 107 25.55 -15.35 4.95
N PHE A 108 25.40 -14.53 3.91
CA PHE A 108 24.66 -14.84 2.68
C PHE A 108 25.53 -14.53 1.47
N ALA A 109 25.27 -15.22 0.35
CA ALA A 109 25.96 -14.93 -0.90
C ALA A 109 25.26 -13.77 -1.64
N TYR A 110 26.01 -12.87 -2.27
CA TYR A 110 25.52 -11.83 -3.16
C TYR A 110 26.65 -11.37 -4.09
N GLY A 111 26.39 -11.31 -5.40
CA GLY A 111 27.39 -10.83 -6.37
C GLY A 111 28.69 -11.64 -6.38
N GLY A 112 28.63 -12.94 -6.07
CA GLY A 112 29.81 -13.82 -5.98
C GLY A 112 30.60 -13.71 -4.67
N GLU A 113 30.18 -12.87 -3.73
CA GLU A 113 30.82 -12.68 -2.42
C GLU A 113 29.92 -13.10 -1.26
N PHE A 114 30.52 -13.45 -0.12
CA PHE A 114 29.79 -13.67 1.13
C PHE A 114 29.73 -12.38 1.94
N GLN A 115 28.56 -12.07 2.46
CA GLN A 115 28.31 -10.89 3.28
C GLN A 115 27.70 -11.28 4.63
N SER A 116 28.17 -10.68 5.72
CA SER A 116 27.67 -10.96 7.07
C SER A 116 26.28 -10.38 7.28
N LEU A 117 25.34 -11.21 7.75
CA LEU A 117 24.00 -10.81 8.18
C LEU A 117 24.08 -9.98 9.48
N ARG A 118 23.41 -8.82 9.48
CA ARG A 118 23.35 -7.90 10.63
C ARG A 118 21.91 -7.55 11.00
N VAL A 119 21.10 -8.59 11.14
CA VAL A 119 19.69 -8.47 11.49
C VAL A 119 19.55 -8.35 13.00
N GLN A 120 19.03 -7.23 13.47
CA GLN A 120 18.85 -7.00 14.90
C GLN A 120 17.65 -7.75 15.46
N HIS A 121 17.75 -8.14 16.72
CA HIS A 121 16.67 -8.69 17.54
C HIS A 121 16.54 -7.85 18.81
N ALA A 122 15.31 -7.53 19.21
CA ALA A 122 15.05 -6.62 20.33
C ALA A 122 15.59 -7.14 21.66
N GLY A 123 15.59 -8.47 21.85
CA GLY A 123 16.19 -9.14 23.01
C GLY A 123 17.71 -9.32 22.93
N GLY A 124 18.37 -8.82 21.89
CA GLY A 124 19.78 -9.10 21.59
C GLY A 124 19.99 -10.54 21.10
N THR A 125 21.25 -10.99 21.16
CA THR A 125 21.65 -12.37 20.84
C THR A 125 21.23 -13.32 21.98
N VAL A 126 20.41 -14.31 21.65
CA VAL A 126 19.84 -15.28 22.59
C VAL A 126 20.29 -16.73 22.31
N LEU A 127 20.83 -16.99 21.12
CA LEU A 127 21.47 -18.23 20.71
C LEU A 127 22.85 -17.96 20.11
N GLU A 128 23.81 -18.84 20.40
CA GLU A 128 25.16 -18.81 19.81
C GLU A 128 25.22 -19.75 18.60
N VAL A 129 25.83 -19.31 17.49
CA VAL A 129 25.96 -20.14 16.28
C VAL A 129 26.82 -21.37 16.59
N GLY A 130 26.34 -22.54 16.17
CA GLY A 130 27.03 -23.81 16.39
C GLY A 130 26.87 -24.42 17.80
N SER A 131 26.15 -23.76 18.71
CA SER A 131 25.75 -24.37 19.99
C SER A 131 24.85 -25.60 19.78
N GLU A 132 24.77 -26.49 20.78
CA GLU A 132 23.91 -27.68 20.71
C GLU A 132 22.43 -27.30 20.47
N ALA A 133 21.97 -26.22 21.11
CA ALA A 133 20.63 -25.68 20.91
C ALA A 133 20.42 -25.21 19.46
N TYR A 134 21.36 -24.42 18.93
CA TYR A 134 21.33 -23.95 17.53
C TYR A 134 21.28 -25.11 16.54
N LEU A 135 22.19 -26.09 16.67
CA LEU A 135 22.27 -27.23 15.76
C LEU A 135 21.04 -28.14 15.83
N THR A 136 20.43 -28.27 17.01
CA THR A 136 19.19 -29.03 17.20
C THR A 136 18.03 -28.36 16.47
N LEU A 137 17.87 -27.05 16.61
CA LEU A 137 16.84 -26.27 15.91
C LEU A 137 17.07 -26.28 14.40
N LEU A 138 18.31 -26.05 13.95
CA LEU A 138 18.67 -26.09 12.52
C LEU A 138 18.29 -27.42 11.89
N ARG A 139 18.71 -28.54 12.48
CA ARG A 139 18.38 -29.88 11.96
C ARG A 139 16.88 -30.15 11.97
N TRP A 140 16.18 -29.69 13.00
CA TRP A 140 14.72 -29.83 13.07
C TRP A 140 14.01 -29.07 11.94
N MET A 141 14.44 -27.83 11.65
CA MET A 141 13.93 -27.03 10.54
C MET A 141 14.32 -27.60 9.16
N GLU A 142 15.54 -28.10 8.98
CA GLU A 142 15.97 -28.82 7.77
C GLU A 142 15.10 -30.07 7.50
N ASN A 143 14.58 -30.70 8.56
CA ASN A 143 13.62 -31.81 8.48
C ASN A 143 12.16 -31.34 8.40
N GLY A 144 11.90 -30.11 7.93
CA GLY A 144 10.56 -29.56 7.69
C GLY A 144 9.81 -29.11 8.95
N ALA A 145 10.53 -28.90 10.06
CA ALA A 145 9.99 -28.45 11.34
C ALA A 145 8.80 -29.30 11.84
N THR A 146 8.83 -30.61 11.58
CA THR A 146 7.72 -31.51 11.92
C THR A 146 7.73 -31.88 13.40
N GLU A 147 6.56 -32.22 13.95
CA GLU A 147 6.42 -32.68 15.34
C GLU A 147 7.25 -33.95 15.62
N SER A 148 7.41 -34.79 14.59
CA SER A 148 8.19 -36.04 14.63
C SER A 148 9.70 -35.85 14.45
N GLY A 149 10.13 -34.68 13.95
CA GLY A 149 11.52 -34.41 13.58
C GLY A 149 12.01 -35.15 12.33
N LEU A 150 11.11 -35.81 11.59
CA LEU A 150 11.39 -36.49 10.34
C LEU A 150 10.96 -35.63 9.15
N PRO A 151 11.71 -35.67 8.02
CA PRO A 151 11.37 -34.90 6.83
C PRO A 151 10.00 -35.32 6.26
N PRO A 152 9.16 -34.36 5.83
CA PRO A 152 7.91 -34.66 5.17
C PRO A 152 8.16 -35.34 3.82
N VAL A 153 7.22 -36.19 3.38
CA VAL A 153 7.21 -36.69 2.00
C VAL A 153 6.52 -35.62 1.15
N THR A 154 7.28 -34.66 0.63
CA THR A 154 6.72 -33.66 -0.31
C THR A 154 6.94 -34.15 -1.74
N PRO A 155 5.91 -34.69 -2.43
CA PRO A 155 6.02 -34.99 -3.85
C PRO A 155 6.19 -33.69 -4.65
N PRO A 156 6.82 -33.73 -5.83
CA PRO A 156 6.85 -32.59 -6.74
C PRO A 156 5.44 -32.16 -7.12
N GLU A 157 5.19 -30.86 -7.18
CA GLU A 157 3.94 -30.34 -7.71
C GLU A 157 3.93 -30.44 -9.24
N SER A 158 2.87 -30.98 -9.81
CA SER A 158 2.69 -31.00 -11.26
C SER A 158 2.15 -29.66 -11.75
N GLY A 159 2.79 -29.06 -12.75
CA GLY A 159 2.30 -27.85 -13.40
C GLY A 159 0.88 -28.04 -13.95
N SER A 160 -0.01 -27.07 -13.67
CA SER A 160 -1.41 -27.04 -14.11
C SER A 160 -1.85 -25.60 -14.44
N GLY A 161 -3.02 -25.46 -15.06
CA GLY A 161 -3.53 -24.15 -15.50
C GLY A 161 -2.98 -23.66 -16.85
N GLY A 162 -3.74 -22.77 -17.50
CA GLY A 162 -3.38 -22.22 -18.82
C GLY A 162 -2.23 -21.22 -18.75
N CYS A 163 -1.38 -21.20 -19.78
CA CYS A 163 -0.32 -20.22 -19.93
C CYS A 163 -0.87 -18.87 -20.46
N SER A 164 -0.34 -17.76 -19.95
CA SER A 164 -0.70 -16.41 -20.39
C SER A 164 0.01 -16.01 -21.69
N ASN A 165 -0.65 -15.13 -22.46
CA ASN A 165 -0.10 -14.46 -23.64
C ASN A 165 0.14 -12.95 -23.41
N ILE A 166 -0.05 -12.49 -22.17
CA ILE A 166 0.03 -11.06 -21.82
C ILE A 166 1.50 -10.63 -21.81
N ILE A 167 1.81 -9.53 -22.49
CA ILE A 167 3.14 -8.89 -22.54
C ILE A 167 2.96 -7.43 -22.09
N ALA A 168 4.01 -6.85 -21.50
CA ALA A 168 4.03 -5.42 -21.17
C ALA A 168 3.81 -4.57 -22.44
N GLN A 169 2.93 -3.56 -22.36
CA GLN A 169 2.51 -2.78 -23.54
C GLN A 169 3.64 -1.96 -24.16
N ASP A 170 4.64 -1.60 -23.35
CA ASP A 170 5.81 -0.78 -23.64
C ASP A 170 7.07 -1.61 -23.98
N PHE A 171 6.96 -2.94 -24.04
CA PHE A 171 8.11 -3.80 -24.34
C PHE A 171 8.65 -3.56 -25.76
N ASP A 172 9.92 -3.14 -25.86
CA ASP A 172 10.65 -3.02 -27.12
C ASP A 172 11.35 -4.35 -27.49
N PRO A 173 10.90 -5.06 -28.55
CA PRO A 173 11.53 -6.30 -28.98
C PRO A 173 12.85 -6.10 -29.74
N ALA A 174 13.14 -4.90 -30.24
CA ALA A 174 14.20 -4.68 -31.23
C ALA A 174 15.61 -5.10 -30.76
N PRO A 175 16.06 -4.81 -29.52
CA PRO A 175 17.39 -5.24 -29.06
C PRO A 175 17.54 -6.77 -29.03
N TYR A 176 16.49 -7.47 -28.63
CA TYR A 176 16.51 -8.92 -28.45
C TYR A 176 16.40 -9.67 -29.78
N VAL A 177 15.62 -9.16 -30.74
CA VAL A 177 15.54 -9.74 -32.09
C VAL A 177 16.87 -9.56 -32.84
N ALA A 178 17.60 -8.48 -32.56
CA ALA A 178 18.90 -8.20 -33.17
C ALA A 178 20.05 -9.05 -32.58
N ASP A 179 19.83 -9.70 -31.44
CA ASP A 179 20.83 -10.54 -30.78
C ASP A 179 21.21 -11.76 -31.66
N ALA A 180 22.51 -12.06 -31.72
CA ALA A 180 23.01 -13.15 -32.56
C ALA A 180 22.50 -14.53 -32.12
N SER A 181 22.14 -14.69 -30.85
CA SER A 181 21.61 -15.92 -30.25
C SER A 181 20.09 -16.04 -30.35
N PHE A 182 19.37 -15.02 -30.83
CA PHE A 182 17.90 -15.01 -30.87
C PHE A 182 17.31 -16.16 -31.69
N ASN A 183 17.90 -16.45 -32.85
CA ASN A 183 17.43 -17.57 -33.69
C ASN A 183 17.67 -18.93 -33.03
N GLN A 184 18.75 -19.07 -32.26
CA GLN A 184 19.01 -20.27 -31.46
C GLN A 184 17.98 -20.41 -30.34
N PHE A 185 17.68 -19.31 -29.62
CA PHE A 185 16.65 -19.30 -28.58
C PHE A 185 15.30 -19.80 -29.09
N VAL A 186 14.83 -19.22 -30.20
CA VAL A 186 13.54 -19.57 -30.81
C VAL A 186 13.48 -21.03 -31.24
N ALA A 187 14.59 -21.57 -31.76
CA ALA A 187 14.65 -22.94 -32.28
C ALA A 187 14.82 -23.99 -31.19
N GLU A 188 15.61 -23.69 -30.14
CA GLU A 188 16.13 -24.70 -29.21
C GLU A 188 15.69 -24.49 -27.75
N VAL A 189 15.48 -23.26 -27.31
CA VAL A 189 15.19 -22.94 -25.89
C VAL A 189 13.70 -22.72 -25.66
N GLN A 190 13.06 -21.88 -26.48
CA GLN A 190 11.64 -21.56 -26.31
C GLN A 190 10.71 -22.79 -26.26
N PRO A 191 10.89 -23.82 -27.12
CA PRO A 191 10.05 -25.02 -27.05
C PRO A 191 10.19 -25.77 -25.72
N VAL A 192 11.37 -25.76 -25.09
CA VAL A 192 11.58 -26.40 -23.78
C VAL A 192 10.76 -25.66 -22.72
N LEU A 193 10.86 -24.33 -22.67
CA LEU A 193 10.20 -23.50 -21.67
C LEU A 193 8.67 -23.55 -21.77
N VAL A 194 8.12 -23.44 -23.00
CA VAL A 194 6.67 -23.43 -23.21
C VAL A 194 6.04 -24.79 -22.90
N ASN A 195 6.73 -25.89 -23.20
CA ASN A 195 6.18 -27.23 -22.99
C ASN A 195 6.35 -27.76 -21.57
N SER A 196 7.30 -27.24 -20.80
CA SER A 196 7.68 -27.80 -19.50
C SER A 196 7.59 -26.83 -18.32
N CYS A 197 7.64 -25.52 -18.54
CA CYS A 197 7.76 -24.54 -17.46
C CYS A 197 6.57 -23.57 -17.40
N ALA A 198 5.98 -23.22 -18.55
CA ALA A 198 5.04 -22.10 -18.67
C ALA A 198 3.59 -22.40 -18.24
N THR A 199 3.35 -23.27 -17.24
CA THR A 199 2.00 -23.53 -16.72
C THR A 199 1.51 -22.40 -15.81
N GLY A 200 0.19 -22.21 -15.72
CA GLY A 200 -0.42 -21.08 -15.00
C GLY A 200 -0.14 -21.03 -13.49
N ASN A 201 0.14 -22.16 -12.85
CA ASN A 201 0.57 -22.22 -11.45
C ASN A 201 2.10 -22.22 -11.27
N CYS A 202 2.88 -22.09 -12.34
CA CYS A 202 4.35 -22.03 -12.31
C CYS A 202 4.87 -20.75 -12.98
N HIS A 203 5.41 -20.84 -14.21
CA HIS A 203 6.03 -19.72 -14.91
C HIS A 203 5.16 -19.10 -16.00
N GLY A 204 3.95 -19.62 -16.23
CA GLY A 204 2.98 -19.11 -17.21
C GLY A 204 2.15 -17.94 -16.73
N ALA A 205 2.44 -17.40 -15.55
CA ALA A 205 1.63 -16.41 -14.87
C ALA A 205 2.40 -15.08 -14.71
N PRO A 206 1.81 -13.91 -15.08
CA PRO A 206 2.51 -12.62 -15.10
C PRO A 206 3.14 -12.18 -13.78
N GLN A 207 2.70 -12.74 -12.66
CA GLN A 207 3.23 -12.48 -11.32
C GLN A 207 4.56 -13.20 -11.03
N SER A 208 4.88 -14.25 -11.80
CA SER A 208 6.09 -15.03 -11.62
C SER A 208 7.33 -14.18 -11.86
N ASP A 209 8.37 -14.37 -11.05
CA ASP A 209 9.65 -13.67 -11.26
C ASP A 209 10.33 -14.13 -12.54
N PHE A 210 10.17 -15.40 -12.86
CA PHE A 210 10.47 -15.97 -14.16
C PHE A 210 9.16 -16.19 -14.92
N TYR A 211 8.65 -15.13 -15.57
CA TYR A 211 7.42 -15.20 -16.35
C TYR A 211 7.73 -15.45 -17.82
N VAL A 212 7.14 -16.52 -18.37
CA VAL A 212 7.27 -16.92 -19.77
C VAL A 212 5.89 -17.06 -20.38
N THR A 213 5.69 -16.42 -21.53
CA THR A 213 4.41 -16.48 -22.27
C THR A 213 4.36 -17.70 -23.20
N CYS A 214 3.15 -18.14 -23.56
CA CYS A 214 2.96 -19.12 -24.64
C CYS A 214 2.75 -18.50 -26.01
N GLY A 215 2.93 -17.18 -26.14
CA GLY A 215 2.74 -16.46 -27.39
C GLY A 215 3.77 -16.86 -28.44
N ASP A 216 3.33 -16.94 -29.70
CA ASP A 216 4.14 -17.38 -30.84
C ASP A 216 4.58 -16.25 -31.77
N SER A 217 4.10 -15.01 -31.54
CA SER A 217 4.49 -13.81 -32.28
C SER A 217 5.95 -13.44 -32.03
N GLU A 218 6.63 -12.78 -32.98
CA GLU A 218 8.02 -12.34 -32.81
C GLU A 218 8.21 -11.50 -31.53
N GLN A 219 7.25 -10.64 -31.21
CA GLN A 219 7.23 -9.88 -29.97
C GLN A 219 7.16 -10.76 -28.72
N ALA A 220 6.33 -11.81 -28.72
CA ALA A 220 6.25 -12.77 -27.61
C ALA A 220 7.55 -13.57 -27.46
N ARG A 221 8.20 -13.94 -28.56
CA ARG A 221 9.49 -14.63 -28.53
C ARG A 221 10.61 -13.73 -28.03
N ALA A 222 10.64 -12.47 -28.47
CA ALA A 222 11.57 -11.45 -27.97
C ALA A 222 11.35 -11.17 -26.48
N TYR A 223 10.09 -11.12 -26.04
CA TYR A 223 9.76 -10.99 -24.62
C TYR A 223 10.31 -12.18 -23.81
N ASN A 224 10.02 -13.41 -24.24
CA ASN A 224 10.53 -14.60 -23.59
C ASN A 224 12.08 -14.62 -23.60
N PHE A 225 12.73 -14.20 -24.69
CA PHE A 225 14.19 -14.08 -24.74
C PHE A 225 14.71 -13.15 -23.64
N ALA A 226 14.14 -11.93 -23.55
CA ALA A 226 14.53 -10.95 -22.55
C ALA A 226 14.35 -11.47 -21.11
N GLN A 227 13.20 -12.10 -20.83
CA GLN A 227 12.91 -12.67 -19.51
C GLN A 227 13.88 -13.81 -19.17
N VAL A 228 14.28 -14.62 -20.14
CA VAL A 228 15.15 -15.77 -19.90
C VAL A 228 16.62 -15.35 -19.78
N GLN A 229 17.06 -14.39 -20.59
CA GLN A 229 18.43 -13.87 -20.54
C GLN A 229 18.74 -13.23 -19.18
N ALA A 230 17.75 -12.60 -18.55
CA ALA A 230 17.89 -12.04 -17.22
C ALA A 230 18.27 -13.07 -16.12
N PHE A 231 18.08 -14.37 -16.37
CA PHE A 231 18.44 -15.47 -15.47
C PHE A 231 19.73 -16.19 -15.90
N VAL A 232 20.48 -15.63 -16.85
CA VAL A 232 21.81 -16.08 -17.22
C VAL A 232 22.83 -15.46 -16.27
N ASP A 233 23.71 -16.31 -15.73
CA ASP A 233 24.84 -15.93 -14.88
C ASP A 233 26.17 -16.20 -15.60
N GLU A 234 27.28 -15.69 -15.07
CA GLU A 234 28.63 -15.92 -15.60
C GLU A 234 29.52 -16.64 -14.57
N PRO A 235 30.04 -17.85 -14.87
CA PRO A 235 29.86 -18.61 -16.11
C PRO A 235 28.45 -19.20 -16.26
N ALA A 236 28.02 -19.41 -17.51
CA ALA A 236 26.66 -19.83 -17.86
C ALA A 236 26.12 -21.04 -17.06
N GLU A 237 26.96 -22.02 -16.70
CA GLU A 237 26.53 -23.18 -15.90
C GLU A 237 26.01 -22.85 -14.49
N ASN A 238 26.29 -21.65 -13.97
CA ASN A 238 25.77 -21.17 -12.69
C ASN A 238 24.36 -20.56 -12.80
N SER A 239 23.86 -20.38 -14.01
CA SER A 239 22.55 -19.79 -14.27
C SER A 239 21.44 -20.56 -13.54
N PRO A 240 20.57 -19.90 -12.75
CA PRO A 240 19.40 -20.54 -12.13
C PRO A 240 18.52 -21.32 -13.11
N LEU A 241 18.39 -20.83 -14.35
CA LEU A 241 17.63 -21.51 -15.40
C LEU A 241 18.17 -22.91 -15.73
N LEU A 242 19.43 -23.21 -15.39
CA LEU A 242 20.07 -24.52 -15.54
C LEU A 242 20.09 -25.32 -14.24
N LEU A 243 20.25 -24.66 -13.08
CA LEU A 243 20.44 -25.34 -11.79
C LEU A 243 19.14 -25.79 -11.14
N TYR A 244 18.07 -24.99 -11.19
CA TYR A 244 16.77 -25.36 -10.60
C TYR A 244 16.09 -26.55 -11.28
N PRO A 245 15.98 -26.61 -12.62
CA PRO A 245 15.39 -27.76 -13.29
C PRO A 245 16.29 -29.01 -13.30
N LEU A 246 17.56 -28.91 -12.88
CA LEU A 246 18.51 -30.02 -12.84
C LEU A 246 18.30 -30.87 -11.58
N ALA A 247 18.38 -32.19 -11.73
CA ALA A 247 18.28 -33.11 -10.61
C ALA A 247 19.33 -32.81 -9.52
N VAL A 248 18.93 -32.88 -8.25
CA VAL A 248 19.84 -32.63 -7.11
C VAL A 248 21.02 -33.59 -7.14
N SER A 249 20.78 -34.84 -7.55
CA SER A 249 21.82 -35.86 -7.75
C SER A 249 22.85 -35.52 -8.85
N ALA A 250 22.53 -34.58 -9.73
CA ALA A 250 23.41 -34.08 -10.79
C ALA A 250 23.99 -32.68 -10.47
N GLY A 251 23.83 -32.21 -9.22
CA GLY A 251 24.30 -30.91 -8.75
C GLY A 251 23.36 -29.75 -9.04
N GLY A 252 22.06 -30.01 -9.21
CA GLY A 252 21.02 -28.97 -9.26
C GLY A 252 20.45 -28.62 -7.88
N TYR A 253 19.50 -27.67 -7.87
CA TYR A 253 18.81 -27.19 -6.67
C TYR A 253 17.40 -27.76 -6.54
N PHE A 254 16.84 -27.66 -5.33
CA PHE A 254 15.42 -27.97 -5.13
C PHE A 254 14.55 -26.98 -5.92
N HIS A 255 13.54 -27.51 -6.61
CA HIS A 255 12.57 -26.75 -7.38
C HIS A 255 11.18 -27.36 -7.16
N THR A 256 10.19 -26.53 -6.82
CA THR A 256 8.83 -26.99 -6.45
C THR A 256 8.16 -27.79 -7.58
N GLY A 257 8.40 -27.42 -8.84
CA GLY A 257 7.90 -28.14 -10.02
C GLY A 257 8.63 -29.45 -10.34
N GLY A 258 9.60 -29.86 -9.52
CA GLY A 258 10.37 -31.09 -9.69
C GLY A 258 11.57 -30.98 -10.63
N GLU A 259 12.15 -32.15 -10.93
CA GLU A 259 13.34 -32.31 -11.77
C GLU A 259 12.94 -32.45 -13.25
N PHE A 260 13.43 -31.56 -14.11
CA PHE A 260 13.20 -31.61 -15.57
C PHE A 260 14.41 -32.17 -16.32
N PHE A 261 15.62 -32.02 -15.76
CA PHE A 261 16.86 -32.54 -16.31
C PHE A 261 17.48 -33.56 -15.34
N GLY A 262 17.41 -34.85 -15.67
CA GLY A 262 18.04 -35.89 -14.84
C GLY A 262 19.58 -35.84 -14.79
N SER A 263 20.23 -35.12 -15.71
CA SER A 263 21.68 -34.86 -15.69
C SER A 263 22.07 -33.73 -16.64
N ARG A 264 23.30 -33.20 -16.48
CA ARG A 264 23.91 -32.23 -17.41
C ARG A 264 24.14 -32.76 -18.83
N ASN A 265 23.89 -34.06 -19.07
CA ASN A 265 23.97 -34.66 -20.39
C ASN A 265 22.66 -34.62 -21.19
N ASN A 266 21.56 -34.19 -20.56
CA ASN A 266 20.27 -34.00 -21.20
C ASN A 266 20.41 -33.03 -22.41
N GLY A 267 19.71 -33.33 -23.51
CA GLY A 267 19.76 -32.53 -24.74
C GLY A 267 19.24 -31.10 -24.54
N ASP A 268 18.11 -30.97 -23.84
CA ASP A 268 17.49 -29.67 -23.53
C ASP A 268 18.38 -28.87 -22.58
N TYR A 269 18.98 -29.51 -21.56
CA TYR A 269 19.97 -28.86 -20.70
C TYR A 269 21.14 -28.28 -21.52
N LYS A 270 21.67 -29.05 -22.48
CA LYS A 270 22.80 -28.60 -23.33
C LYS A 270 22.40 -27.48 -24.28
N ALA A 271 21.18 -27.51 -24.82
CA ALA A 271 20.64 -26.44 -25.64
C ALA A 271 20.53 -25.14 -24.85
N LEU A 272 19.93 -25.19 -23.66
CA LEU A 272 19.83 -24.05 -22.75
C LEU A 272 21.21 -23.52 -22.36
N ALA A 273 22.15 -24.41 -21.99
CA ALA A 273 23.50 -24.01 -21.58
C ALA A 273 24.30 -23.35 -22.72
N SER A 274 24.25 -23.93 -23.92
CA SER A 274 24.92 -23.37 -25.09
C SER A 274 24.33 -22.02 -25.50
N TRP A 275 23.01 -21.87 -25.40
CA TRP A 275 22.37 -20.59 -25.68
C TRP A 275 22.71 -19.56 -24.60
N ALA A 276 22.69 -19.93 -23.31
CA ALA A 276 23.03 -19.03 -22.21
C ALA A 276 24.46 -18.48 -22.34
N GLU A 277 25.44 -19.33 -22.70
CA GLU A 277 26.82 -18.91 -23.00
C GLU A 277 26.89 -17.93 -24.18
N ALA A 278 26.05 -18.11 -25.20
CA ALA A 278 26.02 -17.23 -26.36
C ALA A 278 25.28 -15.90 -26.11
N ALA A 279 24.22 -15.91 -25.30
CA ALA A 279 23.43 -14.75 -24.94
C ALA A 279 24.12 -13.87 -23.89
N GLY A 280 24.88 -14.48 -22.98
CA GLY A 280 25.59 -13.81 -21.90
C GLY A 280 24.68 -13.27 -20.79
N ALA A 281 25.29 -12.99 -19.64
CA ALA A 281 24.62 -12.34 -18.52
C ALA A 281 24.31 -10.86 -18.82
N VAL A 282 23.20 -10.36 -18.28
CA VAL A 282 22.80 -8.95 -18.41
C VAL A 282 23.46 -8.13 -17.31
N ASP A 283 24.27 -7.15 -17.69
CA ASP A 283 24.79 -6.15 -16.75
C ASP A 283 23.73 -5.07 -16.49
N PHE A 284 23.10 -5.13 -15.31
CA PHE A 284 22.07 -4.19 -14.88
C PHE A 284 22.58 -2.75 -14.73
N GLY A 285 23.85 -2.57 -14.32
CA GLY A 285 24.44 -1.25 -14.05
C GLY A 285 25.15 -0.64 -15.25
N ALA A 286 25.10 -1.28 -16.42
CA ALA A 286 25.81 -0.83 -17.61
C ALA A 286 25.40 0.61 -17.98
N ASP A 287 26.39 1.50 -18.02
CA ASP A 287 26.26 2.93 -18.37
C ASP A 287 25.34 3.77 -17.46
N ASP A 288 24.96 3.27 -16.28
CA ASP A 288 24.13 4.00 -15.30
C ASP A 288 24.74 3.89 -13.88
N ALA A 289 25.30 5.00 -13.39
CA ALA A 289 25.98 5.03 -12.11
C ALA A 289 25.03 4.83 -10.91
N GLY A 290 23.78 5.27 -11.02
CA GLY A 290 22.76 5.09 -9.99
C GLY A 290 22.34 3.63 -9.85
N LYS A 291 22.09 2.96 -10.98
CA LYS A 291 21.81 1.52 -11.04
C LYS A 291 23.00 0.69 -10.56
N ALA A 292 24.21 0.98 -11.03
CA ALA A 292 25.41 0.29 -10.57
C ALA A 292 25.57 0.42 -9.04
N PHE A 293 25.42 1.64 -8.51
CA PHE A 293 25.50 1.87 -7.06
C PHE A 293 24.38 1.17 -6.28
N PHE A 294 23.17 1.12 -6.84
CA PHE A 294 22.05 0.41 -6.23
C PHE A 294 22.34 -1.08 -6.09
N ALA A 295 22.80 -1.72 -7.16
CA ALA A 295 23.16 -3.14 -7.13
C ALA A 295 24.35 -3.41 -6.20
N ASP A 296 25.39 -2.58 -6.23
CA ASP A 296 26.61 -2.84 -5.47
C ASP A 296 26.46 -2.54 -3.97
N TYR A 297 25.61 -1.59 -3.59
CA TYR A 297 25.56 -1.09 -2.20
C TYR A 297 24.17 -1.03 -1.58
N VAL A 298 23.13 -0.59 -2.31
CA VAL A 298 21.79 -0.43 -1.72
C VAL A 298 21.11 -1.78 -1.53
N GLN A 299 21.03 -2.60 -2.58
CA GLN A 299 20.43 -3.93 -2.55
C GLN A 299 21.08 -4.86 -1.50
N PRO A 300 22.41 -5.02 -1.44
CA PRO A 300 23.04 -5.83 -0.40
C PRO A 300 22.87 -5.25 1.00
N MET A 301 22.83 -3.92 1.15
CA MET A 301 22.53 -3.30 2.45
C MET A 301 21.12 -3.68 2.93
N LEU A 302 20.10 -3.64 2.06
CA LEU A 302 18.74 -4.04 2.41
C LEU A 302 18.66 -5.52 2.84
N LEU A 303 19.41 -6.39 2.17
CA LEU A 303 19.52 -7.81 2.53
C LEU A 303 20.20 -8.01 3.88
N ARG A 304 21.36 -7.38 4.07
CA ARG A 304 22.14 -7.44 5.31
C ARG A 304 21.34 -6.99 6.54
N ARG A 305 20.42 -6.05 6.35
CA ARG A 305 19.53 -5.52 7.40
C ARG A 305 18.20 -6.26 7.53
N GLY A 306 17.95 -7.27 6.70
CA GLY A 306 16.80 -8.15 6.81
C GLY A 306 15.50 -7.56 6.27
N CYS A 307 15.57 -6.66 5.28
CA CYS A 307 14.36 -6.05 4.71
C CYS A 307 13.55 -7.04 3.87
N GLN A 308 14.20 -8.04 3.26
CA GLN A 308 13.59 -8.91 2.24
C GLN A 308 13.20 -10.31 2.76
N PHE A 309 12.94 -10.48 4.07
CA PHE A 309 12.32 -11.71 4.56
C PHE A 309 10.88 -11.86 4.06
N GLU A 310 10.37 -13.09 4.08
CA GLU A 310 9.08 -13.45 3.50
C GLU A 310 7.93 -12.56 4.00
N ALA A 311 7.79 -12.37 5.31
CA ALA A 311 6.77 -11.50 5.91
C ALA A 311 7.11 -10.00 5.91
N CYS A 312 8.30 -9.59 5.43
CA CYS A 312 8.74 -8.21 5.41
C CYS A 312 8.48 -7.56 4.05
N HIS A 313 9.45 -7.51 3.13
CA HIS A 313 9.32 -6.89 1.82
C HIS A 313 9.55 -7.88 0.69
N SER A 314 9.02 -9.10 0.81
CA SER A 314 9.02 -10.09 -0.27
C SER A 314 7.78 -9.95 -1.17
N PRO A 315 7.70 -10.70 -2.29
CA PRO A 315 6.48 -10.76 -3.10
C PRO A 315 5.27 -11.32 -2.33
N ALA A 316 5.49 -12.21 -1.36
CA ALA A 316 4.44 -12.79 -0.53
C ALA A 316 3.93 -11.81 0.53
N ALA A 317 4.72 -10.81 0.92
CA ALA A 317 4.37 -9.88 1.98
C ALA A 317 3.07 -9.10 1.71
N THR A 318 2.40 -8.69 2.78
CA THR A 318 1.07 -8.04 2.74
C THR A 318 1.12 -6.51 2.65
N ASN A 319 2.27 -5.93 2.28
CA ASN A 319 2.44 -4.49 2.11
C ASN A 319 2.89 -4.12 0.69
N ASP A 320 2.84 -2.83 0.36
CA ASP A 320 3.07 -2.33 -0.99
C ASP A 320 4.55 -2.34 -1.41
N PHE A 321 5.49 -2.40 -0.47
CA PHE A 321 6.92 -2.44 -0.78
C PHE A 321 7.37 -3.90 -0.95
N LYS A 322 7.14 -4.44 -2.15
CA LYS A 322 7.41 -5.85 -2.48
C LYS A 322 8.66 -6.00 -3.34
N LEU A 323 9.78 -6.22 -2.68
CA LEU A 323 11.05 -6.47 -3.33
C LEU A 323 11.21 -7.96 -3.70
N ARG A 324 11.94 -8.21 -4.78
CA ARG A 324 12.44 -9.54 -5.14
C ARG A 324 13.63 -9.86 -4.27
N SER A 325 13.60 -11.04 -3.65
CA SER A 325 14.56 -11.41 -2.60
C SER A 325 15.74 -12.22 -3.11
N GLY A 326 15.86 -12.35 -4.44
CA GLY A 326 16.84 -13.20 -5.10
C GLY A 326 16.69 -14.67 -4.72
N SER A 327 17.65 -15.50 -5.11
CA SER A 327 17.68 -16.89 -4.70
C SER A 327 19.10 -17.44 -4.72
N GLN A 328 19.52 -18.08 -3.63
CA GLN A 328 20.86 -18.70 -3.52
C GLN A 328 22.02 -17.76 -3.92
N GLY A 329 21.89 -16.48 -3.60
CA GLY A 329 22.85 -15.41 -3.91
C GLY A 329 22.80 -14.84 -5.32
N PHE A 330 21.91 -15.35 -6.18
CA PHE A 330 21.65 -14.80 -7.50
C PHE A 330 20.50 -13.78 -7.48
N PHE A 331 20.68 -12.69 -8.22
CA PHE A 331 19.65 -11.71 -8.54
C PHE A 331 19.61 -11.53 -10.05
N SER A 332 18.45 -11.78 -10.67
CA SER A 332 18.27 -11.48 -12.09
C SER A 332 18.28 -9.97 -12.34
N ALA A 333 18.70 -9.55 -13.54
CA ALA A 333 18.59 -8.14 -13.94
C ALA A 333 17.14 -7.62 -13.85
N VAL A 334 16.15 -8.48 -14.13
CA VAL A 334 14.72 -8.15 -13.96
C VAL A 334 14.35 -7.95 -12.49
N ALA A 335 14.91 -8.74 -11.56
CA ALA A 335 14.67 -8.57 -10.13
C ALA A 335 15.30 -7.26 -9.62
N LEU A 336 16.54 -6.96 -10.04
CA LEU A 336 17.22 -5.70 -9.72
C LEU A 336 16.47 -4.49 -10.28
N GLU A 337 16.04 -4.54 -11.54
CA GLU A 337 15.24 -3.48 -12.18
C GLU A 337 13.94 -3.23 -11.40
N LYS A 338 13.19 -4.28 -11.07
CA LYS A 338 11.96 -4.16 -10.29
C LYS A 338 12.21 -3.55 -8.90
N ASN A 339 13.28 -3.96 -8.22
CA ASN A 339 13.63 -3.44 -6.90
C ASN A 339 14.08 -1.97 -6.95
N TYR A 340 14.91 -1.63 -7.94
CA TYR A 340 15.41 -0.28 -8.18
C TYR A 340 14.27 0.67 -8.51
N GLU A 341 13.44 0.34 -9.50
CA GLU A 341 12.31 1.17 -9.93
C GLU A 341 11.30 1.37 -8.81
N LEU A 342 10.92 0.30 -8.10
CA LEU A 342 10.02 0.39 -6.94
C LEU A 342 10.60 1.30 -5.84
N ALA A 343 11.88 1.11 -5.50
CA ALA A 343 12.53 1.93 -4.49
C ALA A 343 12.59 3.41 -4.92
N ARG A 344 13.13 3.67 -6.11
CA ARG A 344 13.39 5.02 -6.64
C ARG A 344 12.10 5.81 -6.89
N LYS A 345 11.11 5.22 -7.55
CA LYS A 345 9.90 5.92 -7.99
C LYS A 345 8.84 6.05 -6.89
N ASP A 346 8.67 5.03 -6.04
CA ASP A 346 7.50 4.97 -5.14
C ASP A 346 7.87 5.20 -3.66
N PHE A 347 9.10 4.88 -3.25
CA PHE A 347 9.51 4.89 -1.84
C PHE A 347 10.63 5.89 -1.51
N MET A 348 11.24 6.52 -2.52
CA MET A 348 12.23 7.57 -2.37
C MET A 348 11.68 8.91 -2.89
N SER A 349 12.05 10.01 -2.20
CA SER A 349 11.77 11.38 -2.64
C SER A 349 13.02 11.97 -3.27
N MET A 350 13.37 11.51 -4.48
CA MET A 350 14.58 11.94 -5.18
C MET A 350 14.60 13.45 -5.47
N GLU A 351 13.43 14.09 -5.47
CA GLU A 351 13.28 15.55 -5.57
C GLU A 351 13.84 16.32 -4.36
N VAL A 352 14.17 15.65 -3.24
CA VAL A 352 14.75 16.30 -2.04
C VAL A 352 16.16 15.77 -1.72
N PRO A 353 17.14 16.63 -1.36
CA PRO A 353 18.52 16.19 -1.06
C PRO A 353 18.68 15.26 0.16
N ASP A 354 17.86 15.44 1.21
CA ASP A 354 17.98 14.68 2.46
C ASP A 354 17.26 13.33 2.33
N ALA A 355 18.04 12.23 2.25
CA ALA A 355 17.50 10.89 2.11
C ALA A 355 16.53 10.49 3.24
N ARG A 356 16.57 11.13 4.41
CA ARG A 356 15.64 10.86 5.52
C ARG A 356 14.20 11.20 5.18
N ARG A 357 13.96 12.08 4.20
CA ARG A 357 12.59 12.41 3.74
C ARG A 357 11.94 11.26 2.98
N SER A 358 12.74 10.34 2.47
CA SER A 358 12.28 9.14 1.79
C SER A 358 11.71 8.09 2.74
N ARG A 359 10.74 7.31 2.27
CA ARG A 359 10.02 6.32 3.09
C ARG A 359 10.93 5.19 3.57
N ILE A 360 11.86 4.72 2.73
CA ILE A 360 12.81 3.65 3.11
C ILE A 360 13.65 4.07 4.32
N ALA A 361 14.21 5.28 4.29
CA ALA A 361 15.00 5.82 5.40
C ALA A 361 14.12 6.15 6.61
N SER A 362 13.04 6.92 6.42
CA SER A 362 12.13 7.32 7.51
C SER A 362 11.62 6.13 8.33
N LYS A 363 11.24 5.01 7.70
CA LYS A 363 10.74 3.82 8.40
C LYS A 363 11.79 3.02 9.15
N THR A 364 13.06 3.25 8.87
CA THR A 364 14.15 2.44 9.41
C THR A 364 15.01 3.22 10.39
N MET A 365 14.53 4.40 10.79
CA MET A 365 15.11 5.26 11.81
C MET A 365 14.23 5.32 13.06
N LEU A 366 14.84 5.65 14.19
CA LEU A 366 14.10 5.91 15.43
C LEU A 366 13.16 7.13 15.29
N ARG A 367 11.99 7.08 15.92
CA ARG A 367 11.06 8.24 15.99
C ARG A 367 11.73 9.48 16.61
N SER A 368 12.61 9.27 17.60
CA SER A 368 13.43 10.34 18.21
C SER A 368 14.37 11.01 17.20
N SER A 369 14.86 10.25 16.22
CA SER A 369 15.77 10.69 15.15
C SER A 369 15.03 11.20 13.90
N GLY A 370 13.70 11.38 13.96
CA GLY A 370 12.88 11.85 12.84
C GLY A 370 12.26 10.74 11.98
N GLY A 371 12.40 9.48 12.38
CA GLY A 371 11.76 8.35 11.71
C GLY A 371 10.27 8.20 12.01
N ILE A 372 9.63 7.24 11.32
CA ILE A 372 8.23 6.86 11.51
C ILE A 372 8.13 5.41 11.95
N ALA A 373 6.98 5.02 12.52
CA ALA A 373 6.77 3.67 13.01
C ALA A 373 6.88 2.60 11.91
N HIS A 374 7.55 1.50 12.24
CA HIS A 374 7.77 0.37 11.36
C HIS A 374 7.77 -0.93 12.19
N ARG A 375 7.01 -1.94 11.75
CA ARG A 375 6.91 -3.23 12.44
C ARG A 375 8.25 -3.96 12.53
N GLY A 376 9.14 -3.78 11.54
CA GLY A 376 10.49 -4.34 11.56
C GLY A 376 11.47 -3.59 12.47
N GLY A 377 11.06 -2.45 13.06
CA GLY A 377 11.93 -1.60 13.87
C GLY A 377 12.89 -0.72 13.05
N PRO A 378 13.82 -0.03 13.74
CA PRO A 378 14.73 0.95 13.13
C PRO A 378 15.96 0.27 12.51
N LEU A 379 15.76 -0.46 11.41
CA LEU A 379 16.76 -1.36 10.80
C LEU A 379 18.03 -0.67 10.28
N LEU A 380 17.97 0.62 9.95
CA LEU A 380 19.08 1.39 9.39
C LEU A 380 19.72 2.36 10.40
N GLU A 381 19.25 2.35 11.65
CA GLU A 381 19.86 3.13 12.73
C GLU A 381 21.28 2.63 13.01
N ASP A 382 22.21 3.58 13.14
CA ASP A 382 23.60 3.31 13.47
C ASP A 382 23.99 4.23 14.62
N ALA A 383 24.69 3.71 15.64
CA ALA A 383 25.11 4.50 16.79
C ALA A 383 26.05 5.66 16.41
N ARG A 384 26.74 5.56 15.25
CA ARG A 384 27.56 6.65 14.68
C ARG A 384 26.72 7.78 14.10
N LEU A 385 25.44 7.52 13.84
CA LEU A 385 24.46 8.45 13.30
C LEU A 385 23.49 8.97 14.38
N ASP A 386 23.89 8.92 15.66
CA ASP A 386 23.06 9.34 16.81
C ASP A 386 22.29 10.63 16.50
N SER A 387 21.02 10.66 16.95
CA SER A 387 19.93 11.65 16.93
C SER A 387 20.28 13.16 17.02
N LYS A 388 21.56 13.51 17.12
CA LYS A 388 22.13 14.86 17.16
C LYS A 388 22.78 15.29 15.85
N VAL A 389 22.81 14.44 14.81
CA VAL A 389 23.25 14.85 13.49
C VAL A 389 22.25 15.85 12.92
N ALA A 390 22.59 17.12 13.10
CA ALA A 390 21.86 18.28 12.61
C ALA A 390 21.74 18.26 11.07
N ASP A 391 22.70 17.67 10.36
CA ASP A 391 22.76 17.65 8.91
C ASP A 391 23.37 16.33 8.44
N ILE A 392 22.61 15.58 7.63
CA ILE A 392 23.02 14.28 7.11
C ILE A 392 24.17 14.40 6.11
N SER A 393 24.24 15.51 5.36
CA SER A 393 25.25 15.70 4.31
C SER A 393 26.64 15.86 4.93
N SER A 394 26.78 16.63 6.02
CA SER A 394 28.03 16.69 6.77
C SER A 394 28.37 15.40 7.52
N ALA A 395 27.39 14.61 7.95
CA ALA A 395 27.65 13.31 8.59
C ALA A 395 28.06 12.21 7.62
N CYS A 396 27.68 12.32 6.34
CA CYS A 396 28.02 11.38 5.28
C CYS A 396 29.11 11.91 4.33
N ALA A 397 29.70 13.08 4.61
CA ALA A 397 30.70 13.69 3.74
C ALA A 397 31.97 12.82 3.63
N ALA A 398 32.27 12.40 2.40
CA ALA A 398 33.23 11.37 1.98
C ALA A 398 32.72 9.92 2.19
N PHE A 399 31.86 9.46 1.29
CA PHE A 399 31.42 8.07 1.23
C PHE A 399 32.62 7.11 1.08
N ALA A 400 32.74 6.19 2.04
CA ALA A 400 33.70 5.09 2.02
C ALA A 400 32.91 3.77 2.12
N PRO A 401 32.79 2.99 1.03
CA PRO A 401 31.84 1.88 0.96
C PRO A 401 32.07 0.79 2.01
N GLU A 402 33.32 0.55 2.39
CA GLU A 402 33.72 -0.50 3.34
C GLU A 402 33.20 -0.29 4.77
N ASP A 403 32.99 0.96 5.19
CA ASP A 403 32.61 1.31 6.58
C ASP A 403 31.34 2.19 6.66
N ALA A 404 30.72 2.52 5.52
CA ALA A 404 29.59 3.44 5.46
C ALA A 404 28.41 2.98 6.34
N PRO A 405 27.87 3.85 7.21
CA PRO A 405 26.59 3.63 7.85
C PRO A 405 25.48 3.42 6.79
N PRO A 406 24.46 2.59 7.05
CA PRO A 406 23.42 2.29 6.05
C PRO A 406 22.69 3.52 5.50
N LEU A 407 22.41 4.50 6.37
CA LEU A 407 21.78 5.75 5.94
C LEU A 407 22.68 6.55 4.97
N CYS A 408 24.01 6.49 5.13
CA CYS A 408 24.94 7.15 4.21
C CYS A 408 25.04 6.43 2.86
N ILE A 409 24.75 5.13 2.79
CA ILE A 409 24.59 4.43 1.51
C ILE A 409 23.38 5.00 0.76
N LEU A 410 22.24 5.17 1.44
CA LEU A 410 21.06 5.78 0.82
C LEU A 410 21.30 7.25 0.45
N GLN A 411 22.00 8.02 1.29
CA GLN A 411 22.35 9.40 0.99
C GLN A 411 23.23 9.52 -0.25
N GLN A 412 24.27 8.68 -0.37
CA GLN A 412 25.13 8.66 -1.55
C GLN A 412 24.36 8.25 -2.82
N TRP A 413 23.41 7.31 -2.71
CA TRP A 413 22.56 6.94 -3.82
C TRP A 413 21.68 8.12 -4.27
N VAL A 414 21.02 8.81 -3.32
CA VAL A 414 20.23 10.02 -3.60
C VAL A 414 21.09 11.09 -4.28
N GLU A 415 22.33 11.29 -3.86
CA GLU A 415 23.24 12.25 -4.47
C GLU A 415 23.56 11.92 -5.95
N LEU A 416 23.79 10.64 -6.27
CA LEU A 416 24.04 10.20 -7.65
C LEU A 416 22.81 10.41 -8.54
N GLU A 417 21.66 9.91 -8.09
CA GLU A 417 20.37 10.03 -8.82
C GLU A 417 20.00 11.49 -9.07
N ARG A 418 20.22 12.34 -8.05
CA ARG A 418 19.94 13.77 -8.15
C ARG A 418 20.89 14.47 -9.10
N GLN A 419 22.17 14.12 -9.11
CA GLN A 419 23.15 14.78 -9.97
C GLN A 419 22.75 14.66 -11.45
N ASP A 420 22.36 13.45 -11.87
CA ASP A 420 21.90 13.20 -13.24
C ASP A 420 20.61 13.98 -13.55
N ALA A 421 19.65 14.00 -12.62
CA ALA A 421 18.40 14.74 -12.78
C ALA A 421 18.58 16.27 -12.79
N ILE A 422 19.54 16.80 -12.01
CA ILE A 422 19.93 18.22 -12.00
C ILE A 422 20.58 18.59 -13.34
N ASP A 423 21.51 17.77 -13.83
CA ASP A 423 22.19 18.00 -15.11
C ASP A 423 21.22 17.94 -16.31
N ALA A 424 20.17 17.13 -16.20
CA ALA A 424 19.06 17.08 -17.15
C ALA A 424 18.06 18.24 -17.00
N GLY A 425 18.14 19.04 -15.91
CA GLY A 425 17.21 20.14 -15.61
C GLY A 425 15.82 19.67 -15.16
N ALA A 426 15.69 18.43 -14.69
CA ALA A 426 14.42 17.86 -14.26
C ALA A 426 14.04 18.24 -12.80
N ILE A 427 15.03 18.52 -11.96
CA ILE A 427 14.86 18.94 -10.56
C ILE A 427 15.76 20.12 -10.21
N LEU A 428 15.49 20.77 -9.07
CA LEU A 428 16.34 21.82 -8.52
C LEU A 428 17.45 21.26 -7.61
N PRO A 429 18.63 21.92 -7.53
CA PRO A 429 19.67 21.57 -6.56
C PRO A 429 19.21 21.65 -5.11
N LEU A 430 18.44 22.69 -4.76
CA LEU A 430 17.93 22.98 -3.42
C LEU A 430 19.05 23.19 -2.38
N ALA A 431 20.06 23.98 -2.76
CA ALA A 431 21.13 24.39 -1.86
C ALA A 431 20.66 25.49 -0.89
N ALA A 432 21.38 25.66 0.23
CA ALA A 432 21.10 26.74 1.16
C ALA A 432 21.18 28.12 0.47
N GLY A 433 20.15 28.93 0.65
CA GLY A 433 19.97 30.21 -0.01
C GLY A 433 19.24 30.15 -1.35
N ASP A 434 18.98 28.96 -1.90
CA ASP A 434 18.10 28.81 -3.06
C ASP A 434 16.67 29.23 -2.70
N THR A 435 15.92 29.65 -3.71
CA THR A 435 14.54 30.09 -3.56
C THR A 435 13.59 29.20 -4.35
N VAL A 436 12.45 28.87 -3.73
CA VAL A 436 11.33 28.17 -4.38
C VAL A 436 10.05 29.00 -4.23
N PRO A 437 9.22 29.15 -5.28
CA PRO A 437 7.97 29.89 -5.17
C PRO A 437 6.97 29.22 -4.21
N LEU A 438 6.45 29.99 -3.26
CA LEU A 438 5.33 29.64 -2.38
C LEU A 438 4.07 30.33 -2.93
N VAL A 439 3.09 29.54 -3.37
CA VAL A 439 1.80 30.01 -3.88
C VAL A 439 0.75 29.80 -2.80
N TYR A 440 -0.11 30.79 -2.56
CA TYR A 440 -1.17 30.69 -1.56
C TYR A 440 -2.35 31.61 -1.91
N VAL A 441 -3.48 31.39 -1.25
CA VAL A 441 -4.67 32.23 -1.38
C VAL A 441 -4.77 33.15 -0.18
N GLU A 442 -4.89 34.45 -0.42
CA GLU A 442 -5.28 35.43 0.59
C GLU A 442 -6.77 35.74 0.44
N ARG A 443 -7.52 35.78 1.55
CA ARG A 443 -8.97 36.03 1.54
C ARG A 443 -9.47 36.65 2.85
N GLU A 444 -10.74 37.06 2.90
CA GLU A 444 -11.34 37.62 4.12
C GLU A 444 -11.46 36.57 5.25
N THR A 445 -11.25 36.99 6.49
CA THR A 445 -11.28 36.09 7.67
C THR A 445 -12.67 35.50 7.91
N GLU A 446 -13.72 36.18 7.45
CA GLU A 446 -15.12 35.75 7.53
C GLU A 446 -15.46 34.62 6.55
N HIS A 447 -14.51 34.17 5.72
CA HIS A 447 -14.68 33.04 4.82
C HIS A 447 -14.68 31.70 5.57
N VAL A 448 -15.85 31.35 6.12
CA VAL A 448 -16.06 30.20 7.00
C VAL A 448 -16.95 29.12 6.39
N ALA A 449 -17.21 29.11 5.07
CA ALA A 449 -17.92 28.00 4.45
C ALA A 449 -17.13 26.69 4.58
N THR A 450 -17.83 25.58 4.76
CA THR A 450 -17.24 24.24 4.80
C THR A 450 -16.79 23.79 3.41
N PRO A 451 -15.95 22.73 3.30
CA PRO A 451 -15.56 22.18 1.99
C PRO A 451 -16.75 21.74 1.12
N LEU A 452 -17.87 21.32 1.74
CA LEU A 452 -19.10 20.92 1.06
C LEU A 452 -19.98 22.10 0.62
N GLU A 453 -19.85 23.26 1.25
CA GLU A 453 -20.55 24.50 0.87
C GLU A 453 -19.77 25.27 -0.22
N PHE A 454 -19.14 24.55 -1.16
CA PHE A 454 -18.25 25.10 -2.17
C PHE A 454 -18.92 26.10 -3.13
N ASP A 455 -20.25 26.09 -3.23
CA ASP A 455 -21.04 27.00 -4.04
C ASP A 455 -21.27 28.36 -3.36
N THR A 456 -21.03 28.47 -2.04
CA THR A 456 -21.17 29.71 -1.25
C THR A 456 -20.18 30.78 -1.72
N TYR A 457 -20.69 31.90 -2.24
CA TYR A 457 -19.89 33.02 -2.73
C TYR A 457 -19.17 33.79 -1.61
N GLN A 458 -17.84 33.78 -1.68
CA GLN A 458 -16.93 34.35 -0.70
C GLN A 458 -15.88 35.23 -1.41
N PRO A 459 -16.24 36.49 -1.75
CA PRO A 459 -15.40 37.37 -2.54
C PRO A 459 -14.30 38.06 -1.73
N GLY A 460 -13.34 38.71 -2.39
CA GLY A 460 -12.24 39.40 -1.72
C GLY A 460 -10.98 38.55 -1.62
N SER A 461 -10.81 37.61 -2.55
CA SER A 461 -9.69 36.67 -2.58
C SER A 461 -8.68 37.02 -3.68
N ASP A 462 -7.40 36.75 -3.43
CA ASP A 462 -6.30 36.86 -4.39
C ASP A 462 -5.44 35.58 -4.39
N LEU A 463 -4.80 35.30 -5.52
CA LEU A 463 -3.80 34.24 -5.64
C LEU A 463 -2.42 34.89 -5.61
N LEU A 464 -1.68 34.67 -4.54
CA LEU A 464 -0.40 35.30 -4.28
C LEU A 464 0.75 34.31 -4.47
N VAL A 465 1.92 34.85 -4.81
CA VAL A 465 3.18 34.12 -4.80
C VAL A 465 4.27 34.94 -4.13
N ALA A 466 5.09 34.29 -3.31
CA ALA A 466 6.31 34.83 -2.72
C ALA A 466 7.46 33.82 -2.90
N ASP A 467 8.68 34.31 -3.08
CA ASP A 467 9.86 33.44 -3.18
C ASP A 467 10.31 33.05 -1.77
N ALA A 468 10.34 31.74 -1.49
CA ALA A 468 10.74 31.18 -0.21
C ALA A 468 12.22 30.79 -0.21
N THR A 469 13.01 31.43 0.64
CA THR A 469 14.45 31.14 0.80
C THR A 469 14.66 29.95 1.71
N LEU A 470 15.46 28.99 1.26
CA LEU A 470 15.69 27.72 1.94
C LEU A 470 17.01 27.73 2.75
N ASP A 471 17.04 27.01 3.87
CA ASP A 471 18.30 26.63 4.53
C ASP A 471 18.87 25.31 3.98
N GLU A 472 19.95 24.81 4.61
CA GLU A 472 20.62 23.56 4.26
C GLU A 472 19.72 22.31 4.35
N ARG A 473 18.59 22.39 5.05
CA ARG A 473 17.62 21.30 5.23
C ARG A 473 16.37 21.47 4.37
N GLY A 474 16.28 22.54 3.59
CA GLY A 474 15.05 22.91 2.88
C GLY A 474 14.01 23.57 3.77
N ALA A 475 14.36 24.04 4.98
CA ALA A 475 13.47 24.83 5.80
C ALA A 475 13.32 26.24 5.22
N ILE A 476 12.09 26.76 5.21
CA ILE A 476 11.84 28.15 4.80
C ILE A 476 12.36 29.08 5.89
N THR A 477 13.25 30.01 5.53
CA THR A 477 13.88 30.98 6.45
C THR A 477 13.46 32.42 6.19
N ALA A 478 13.00 32.72 4.99
CA ALA A 478 12.50 34.04 4.60
C ALA A 478 11.56 33.93 3.41
N LEU A 479 10.62 34.87 3.29
CA LEU A 479 9.74 35.06 2.14
C LEU A 479 10.00 36.44 1.52
N SER A 480 9.96 36.52 0.20
CA SER A 480 9.94 37.81 -0.50
C SER A 480 8.61 38.55 -0.29
N GLU A 481 8.55 39.82 -0.68
CA GLU A 481 7.27 40.52 -0.82
C GLU A 481 6.35 39.75 -1.78
N PRO A 482 5.09 39.50 -1.42
CA PRO A 482 4.16 38.75 -2.25
C PRO A 482 3.67 39.57 -3.44
N ARG A 483 3.33 38.89 -4.53
CA ARG A 483 2.72 39.48 -5.72
C ARG A 483 1.49 38.71 -6.16
N SER A 484 0.49 39.43 -6.68
CA SER A 484 -0.71 38.84 -7.28
C SER A 484 -0.40 38.16 -8.61
N LEU A 485 -0.91 36.94 -8.77
CA LEU A 485 -0.96 36.20 -10.02
C LEU A 485 -2.24 36.51 -10.83
N LEU A 486 -3.20 37.22 -10.24
CA LEU A 486 -4.50 37.53 -10.86
C LEU A 486 -4.51 38.86 -11.62
N ALA A 487 -3.50 39.70 -11.43
CA ALA A 487 -3.41 41.02 -12.09
C ALA A 487 -3.54 40.95 -13.63
N GLY A 488 -3.08 39.86 -14.24
CA GLY A 488 -3.18 39.60 -15.69
C GLY A 488 -4.38 38.73 -16.10
N CYS A 489 -5.18 38.25 -15.15
CA CYS A 489 -6.28 37.32 -15.39
C CYS A 489 -7.53 38.04 -15.91
N PRO A 490 -8.16 37.56 -16.99
CA PRO A 490 -9.39 38.15 -17.52
C PRO A 490 -10.51 38.20 -16.47
N GLY A 491 -10.99 39.40 -16.15
CA GLY A 491 -12.10 39.61 -15.20
C GLY A 491 -11.72 39.60 -13.72
N ALA A 492 -10.44 39.39 -13.37
CA ALA A 492 -9.97 39.31 -11.99
C ALA A 492 -9.09 40.49 -11.55
N GLY A 493 -9.11 41.60 -12.30
CA GLY A 493 -8.34 42.80 -11.98
C GLY A 493 -8.84 43.59 -10.76
N ASP A 494 -10.07 43.29 -10.29
CA ASP A 494 -10.61 43.77 -9.01
C ASP A 494 -10.84 42.56 -8.10
N THR A 495 -9.91 42.30 -7.19
CA THR A 495 -9.94 41.13 -6.30
C THR A 495 -11.10 41.19 -5.30
N ALA A 496 -11.74 42.36 -5.11
CA ALA A 496 -12.89 42.52 -4.21
C ALA A 496 -14.14 41.73 -4.64
N SER A 497 -14.24 41.31 -5.91
CA SER A 497 -15.32 40.44 -6.39
C SER A 497 -14.86 39.01 -6.72
N VAL A 498 -13.58 38.72 -6.51
CA VAL A 498 -12.99 37.44 -6.91
C VAL A 498 -13.04 36.47 -5.74
N ASP A 499 -13.39 35.22 -6.05
CA ASP A 499 -13.38 34.08 -5.13
C ASP A 499 -12.50 32.99 -5.76
N VAL A 500 -11.38 32.68 -5.10
CA VAL A 500 -10.30 31.80 -5.57
C VAL A 500 -9.98 30.76 -4.51
N ARG A 501 -9.66 29.54 -4.93
CA ARG A 501 -9.33 28.44 -4.02
C ARG A 501 -8.47 27.37 -4.67
N ALA A 502 -7.86 26.56 -3.80
CA ALA A 502 -7.22 25.28 -4.14
C ALA A 502 -6.25 25.37 -5.34
N PRO A 503 -5.19 26.20 -5.26
CA PRO A 503 -4.12 26.12 -6.23
C PRO A 503 -3.37 24.79 -6.11
N ASP A 504 -2.94 24.26 -7.25
CA ASP A 504 -2.05 23.11 -7.34
C ASP A 504 -1.04 23.30 -8.49
N LEU A 505 0.12 22.67 -8.37
CA LEU A 505 1.27 22.91 -9.23
C LEU A 505 1.55 21.74 -10.17
N ARG A 506 1.87 22.07 -11.42
CA ARG A 506 2.40 21.10 -12.38
C ARG A 506 3.78 20.63 -11.91
N HIS A 507 4.17 19.40 -12.23
CA HIS A 507 5.45 18.80 -11.83
C HIS A 507 6.69 19.63 -12.20
N ASP A 508 6.59 20.53 -13.18
CA ASP A 508 7.67 21.43 -13.58
C ASP A 508 7.83 22.67 -12.67
N GLY A 509 6.91 22.90 -11.73
CA GLY A 509 6.90 24.04 -10.81
C GLY A 509 6.57 25.39 -11.47
N THR A 510 6.16 25.42 -12.74
CA THR A 510 5.97 26.66 -13.51
C THR A 510 4.53 27.03 -13.79
N THR A 511 3.62 26.06 -13.72
CA THR A 511 2.19 26.26 -14.05
C THR A 511 1.32 25.88 -12.87
N ILE A 512 0.38 26.76 -12.53
CA ILE A 512 -0.57 26.58 -11.44
C ILE A 512 -1.95 26.33 -12.05
N ALA A 513 -2.66 25.31 -11.58
CA ALA A 513 -4.10 25.17 -11.77
C ALA A 513 -4.81 25.64 -10.49
N PHE A 514 -5.95 26.31 -10.61
CA PHE A 514 -6.73 26.80 -9.46
C PHE A 514 -8.19 26.96 -9.84
N ALA A 515 -9.09 27.04 -8.85
CA ALA A 515 -10.49 27.35 -9.09
C ALA A 515 -10.76 28.82 -8.83
N MET A 516 -11.54 29.47 -9.70
CA MET A 516 -11.90 30.87 -9.55
C MET A 516 -13.31 31.16 -10.10
N ARG A 517 -13.98 32.14 -9.51
CA ARG A 517 -15.07 32.91 -10.13
C ARG A 517 -14.86 34.39 -9.92
N THR A 518 -15.32 35.19 -10.88
CA THR A 518 -15.05 36.64 -10.92
C THR A 518 -16.19 37.50 -10.36
N ALA A 519 -17.35 36.90 -10.12
CA ALA A 519 -18.52 37.52 -9.52
C ALA A 519 -19.50 36.45 -8.99
N GLN A 520 -20.48 36.84 -8.17
CA GLN A 520 -21.47 35.93 -7.60
C GLN A 520 -22.27 35.13 -8.65
N SER A 521 -22.56 35.73 -9.80
CA SER A 521 -23.32 35.08 -10.88
C SER A 521 -22.47 34.14 -11.76
N ASP A 522 -21.15 34.16 -11.60
CA ASP A 522 -20.22 33.31 -12.34
C ASP A 522 -19.99 32.01 -11.56
N PRO A 523 -20.19 30.82 -12.13
CA PRO A 523 -19.83 29.58 -11.46
C PRO A 523 -18.31 29.46 -11.36
N LEU A 524 -17.85 28.68 -10.38
CA LEU A 524 -16.44 28.32 -10.27
C LEU A 524 -16.00 27.60 -11.56
N GLY A 525 -14.87 28.05 -12.11
CA GLY A 525 -14.18 27.35 -13.19
C GLY A 525 -12.75 27.03 -12.79
N VAL A 526 -12.18 26.01 -13.43
CA VAL A 526 -10.76 25.72 -13.36
C VAL A 526 -10.02 26.67 -14.30
N TYR A 527 -8.99 27.31 -13.77
CA TYR A 527 -8.07 28.18 -14.48
C TYR A 527 -6.65 27.61 -14.41
N LYS A 528 -5.80 28.08 -15.32
CA LYS A 528 -4.36 27.97 -15.18
C LYS A 528 -3.70 29.34 -15.27
N VAL A 529 -2.56 29.50 -14.62
CA VAL A 529 -1.66 30.65 -14.74
C VAL A 529 -0.21 30.20 -14.59
N ASN A 530 0.72 30.87 -15.23
CA ASN A 530 2.14 30.63 -15.03
C ASN A 530 2.60 31.27 -13.71
N ILE A 531 3.68 30.75 -13.13
CA ILE A 531 4.25 31.27 -11.88
C ILE A 531 4.69 32.74 -12.02
N ASP A 532 5.01 33.20 -13.23
CA ASP A 532 5.35 34.60 -13.54
C ASP A 532 4.11 35.53 -13.67
N GLY A 533 2.89 35.00 -13.54
CA GLY A 533 1.62 35.72 -13.69
C GLY A 533 1.10 35.79 -15.14
N GLY A 534 1.86 35.25 -16.10
CA GLY A 534 1.47 35.17 -17.51
C GLY A 534 0.51 34.01 -17.82
N GLY A 535 -0.07 34.02 -19.02
CA GLY A 535 -0.80 32.85 -19.55
C GLY A 535 -2.11 32.50 -18.83
N CYS A 536 -2.67 33.41 -18.02
CA CYS A 536 -3.89 33.14 -17.27
C CYS A 536 -5.08 32.81 -18.20
N GLN A 537 -5.67 31.63 -18.02
CA GLN A 537 -6.73 31.11 -18.90
C GLN A 537 -7.74 30.25 -18.12
N ARG A 538 -9.04 30.48 -18.36
CA ARG A 538 -10.11 29.56 -17.94
C ARG A 538 -10.11 28.30 -18.82
N LEU A 539 -9.95 27.13 -18.20
CA LEU A 539 -9.94 25.83 -18.88
C LEU A 539 -11.34 25.21 -19.00
N THR A 540 -12.21 25.46 -18.02
CA THR A 540 -13.60 24.97 -18.04
C THR A 540 -14.56 26.14 -18.30
N PRO A 541 -15.13 26.28 -19.52
CA PRO A 541 -16.06 27.35 -19.85
C PRO A 541 -17.27 27.37 -18.90
N ALA A 542 -17.84 28.57 -18.67
CA ALA A 542 -19.09 28.67 -17.91
C ALA A 542 -20.24 28.00 -18.68
N GLU A 543 -21.01 27.18 -17.98
CA GLU A 543 -22.18 26.50 -18.52
C GLU A 543 -23.47 27.04 -17.88
N ALA A 544 -24.58 26.94 -18.60
CA ALA A 544 -25.88 27.36 -18.08
C ALA A 544 -26.32 26.42 -16.93
N PRO A 545 -26.95 26.94 -15.85
CA PRO A 545 -27.51 26.10 -14.81
C PRO A 545 -28.51 25.08 -15.37
N VAL A 546 -28.47 23.85 -14.85
CA VAL A 546 -29.40 22.77 -15.21
C VAL A 546 -30.24 22.46 -13.98
N GLY A 547 -31.56 22.45 -14.13
CA GLY A 547 -32.46 22.24 -12.98
C GLY A 547 -32.36 23.31 -11.89
N GLY A 548 -31.78 24.47 -12.18
CA GLY A 548 -31.51 25.52 -11.19
C GLY A 548 -30.20 25.34 -10.41
N ILE A 549 -29.42 24.31 -10.73
CA ILE A 549 -28.11 24.04 -10.11
C ILE A 549 -27.03 24.58 -11.04
N ALA A 550 -26.14 25.42 -10.51
CA ALA A 550 -25.00 25.95 -11.24
C ALA A 550 -23.92 24.86 -11.44
N ILE A 551 -23.24 24.88 -12.59
CA ILE A 551 -22.18 23.93 -12.90
C ILE A 551 -20.84 24.51 -12.44
N HIS A 552 -20.39 24.09 -11.26
CA HIS A 552 -19.11 24.47 -10.68
C HIS A 552 -18.04 23.44 -11.08
N ASN A 553 -16.84 23.92 -11.39
CA ASN A 553 -15.63 23.10 -11.56
C ASN A 553 -14.56 23.67 -10.63
N PHE A 554 -14.07 22.87 -9.69
CA PHE A 554 -13.26 23.34 -8.57
C PHE A 554 -12.29 22.28 -8.05
N ASP A 555 -11.42 22.67 -7.12
CA ASP A 555 -10.37 21.86 -6.52
C ASP A 555 -9.52 21.05 -7.54
N PRO A 556 -8.85 21.73 -8.49
CA PRO A 556 -8.01 21.03 -9.47
C PRO A 556 -6.75 20.46 -8.81
N ALA A 557 -6.28 19.31 -9.33
CA ALA A 557 -4.96 18.76 -9.07
C ALA A 557 -4.31 18.27 -10.37
N TRP A 558 -3.01 18.53 -10.52
CA TRP A 558 -2.24 18.08 -11.67
C TRP A 558 -1.93 16.60 -11.58
N SER A 559 -2.01 15.92 -12.73
CA SER A 559 -1.42 14.58 -12.88
C SER A 559 0.10 14.65 -12.71
N PRO A 560 0.76 13.61 -12.15
CA PRO A 560 2.19 13.65 -11.87
C PRO A 560 3.07 13.64 -13.14
N ASP A 561 2.49 13.35 -14.31
CA ASP A 561 3.12 13.54 -15.63
C ASP A 561 2.93 14.95 -16.22
N GLY A 562 2.12 15.79 -15.56
CA GLY A 562 1.75 17.14 -16.01
C GLY A 562 0.91 17.21 -17.28
N ALA A 563 0.36 16.10 -17.78
CA ALA A 563 -0.40 16.05 -19.02
C ALA A 563 -1.90 16.31 -18.81
N SER A 564 -2.40 16.15 -17.59
CA SER A 564 -3.82 16.18 -17.26
C SER A 564 -4.10 16.89 -15.93
N ILE A 565 -5.36 17.24 -15.72
CA ILE A 565 -5.87 17.83 -14.47
C ILE A 565 -7.08 17.01 -14.03
N VAL A 566 -7.11 16.60 -12.77
CA VAL A 566 -8.31 16.08 -12.09
C VAL A 566 -8.97 17.21 -11.30
N PHE A 567 -10.29 17.22 -11.19
CA PHE A 567 -11.04 18.29 -10.51
C PHE A 567 -12.43 17.80 -10.08
N ALA A 568 -13.02 18.45 -9.09
CA ALA A 568 -14.41 18.22 -8.69
C ALA A 568 -15.38 19.03 -9.58
N SER A 569 -16.52 18.45 -9.94
CA SER A 569 -17.52 19.10 -10.81
C SER A 569 -18.95 18.75 -10.43
N THR A 570 -19.84 19.74 -10.40
CA THR A 570 -21.29 19.52 -10.18
C THR A 570 -22.06 19.15 -11.44
N ARG A 571 -21.36 18.89 -12.55
CA ARG A 571 -22.03 18.62 -13.83
C ARG A 571 -22.83 17.29 -13.81
N GLY A 572 -22.51 16.37 -12.89
CA GLY A 572 -23.14 15.06 -12.70
C GLY A 572 -23.02 14.07 -13.87
N GLY A 573 -22.59 14.52 -15.06
CA GLY A 573 -22.40 13.70 -16.25
C GLY A 573 -23.65 12.89 -16.59
N ALA A 574 -23.56 11.56 -16.43
CA ALA A 574 -24.67 10.64 -16.67
C ALA A 574 -25.89 10.87 -15.76
N ASN A 575 -25.69 11.42 -14.56
CA ASN A 575 -26.74 11.66 -13.57
C ASN A 575 -27.41 13.04 -13.68
N ALA A 576 -26.90 13.93 -14.56
CA ALA A 576 -27.17 15.37 -14.57
C ALA A 576 -26.86 16.06 -13.21
N PRO A 577 -26.78 17.41 -13.15
CA PRO A 577 -26.58 18.10 -11.88
C PRO A 577 -27.69 17.76 -10.87
N SER A 578 -27.30 17.43 -9.64
CA SER A 578 -28.20 16.97 -8.58
C SER A 578 -27.77 17.50 -7.20
N LEU A 579 -28.49 17.10 -6.14
CA LEU A 579 -28.16 17.46 -4.75
C LEU A 579 -27.69 16.23 -3.97
N SER A 580 -26.80 16.44 -2.99
CA SER A 580 -26.41 15.43 -2.02
C SER A 580 -27.60 14.98 -1.19
N ARG A 581 -27.59 13.72 -0.75
CA ARG A 581 -28.76 13.08 -0.12
C ARG A 581 -28.97 13.47 1.34
N GLN A 582 -27.93 13.94 2.04
CA GLN A 582 -28.01 14.38 3.43
C GLN A 582 -28.16 15.89 3.55
N LEU A 583 -27.26 16.65 2.91
CA LEU A 583 -27.18 18.10 3.11
C LEU A 583 -27.99 18.90 2.09
N PHE A 584 -28.43 18.26 1.00
CA PHE A 584 -29.14 18.91 -0.11
C PHE A 584 -28.39 20.09 -0.73
N LEU A 585 -27.05 20.04 -0.65
CA LEU A 585 -26.14 20.93 -1.35
C LEU A 585 -25.90 20.40 -2.77
N PRO A 586 -25.45 21.24 -3.74
CA PRO A 586 -25.02 20.74 -5.04
C PRO A 586 -24.07 19.55 -4.88
N GLN A 587 -24.38 18.45 -5.55
CA GLN A 587 -23.53 17.26 -5.55
C GLN A 587 -22.39 17.44 -6.54
N SER A 588 -21.22 16.87 -6.23
CA SER A 588 -20.04 16.90 -7.12
C SER A 588 -19.41 15.52 -7.27
N ASP A 589 -18.92 15.25 -8.49
CA ASP A 589 -18.12 14.07 -8.82
C ASP A 589 -16.70 14.50 -9.21
N ILE A 590 -15.77 13.55 -9.25
CA ILE A 590 -14.42 13.75 -9.78
C ILE A 590 -14.43 13.58 -11.30
N TRP A 591 -13.76 14.52 -11.97
CA TRP A 591 -13.56 14.58 -13.40
C TRP A 591 -12.08 14.72 -13.72
N ARG A 592 -11.70 14.36 -14.94
CA ARG A 592 -10.36 14.63 -15.48
C ARG A 592 -10.46 15.31 -16.84
N MET A 593 -9.42 16.03 -17.22
CA MET A 593 -9.27 16.63 -18.55
C MET A 593 -7.78 16.72 -18.92
N ARG A 594 -7.49 16.95 -20.20
CA ARG A 594 -6.14 17.33 -20.62
C ARG A 594 -5.74 18.70 -20.05
N ALA A 595 -4.43 18.94 -19.94
CA ALA A 595 -3.85 20.21 -19.47
C ALA A 595 -4.32 21.47 -20.23
N ASP A 596 -4.86 21.31 -21.44
CA ASP A 596 -5.41 22.38 -22.27
C ASP A 596 -6.92 22.62 -22.06
N GLY A 597 -7.58 21.84 -21.19
CA GLY A 597 -9.01 21.89 -20.93
C GLY A 597 -9.86 20.99 -21.84
N SER A 598 -9.24 20.27 -22.77
CA SER A 598 -9.94 19.38 -23.69
C SER A 598 -10.21 17.98 -23.11
N ALA A 599 -11.12 17.25 -23.76
CA ALA A 599 -11.49 15.87 -23.42
C ALA A 599 -11.88 15.66 -21.94
N PRO A 600 -12.84 16.44 -21.40
CA PRO A 600 -13.33 16.22 -20.05
C PRO A 600 -14.02 14.85 -19.95
N GLU A 601 -13.72 14.11 -18.89
CA GLU A 601 -14.24 12.77 -18.63
C GLU A 601 -14.56 12.58 -17.16
N GLN A 602 -15.71 11.97 -16.87
CA GLN A 602 -16.13 11.62 -15.51
C GLN A 602 -15.32 10.45 -14.97
N VAL A 603 -14.90 10.54 -13.71
CA VAL A 603 -14.12 9.51 -13.00
C VAL A 603 -14.99 8.82 -11.94
N THR A 604 -15.86 9.57 -11.25
CA THR A 604 -16.76 9.03 -10.23
C THR A 604 -18.24 9.36 -10.47
N TYR A 605 -19.14 8.58 -9.87
CA TYR A 605 -20.55 8.48 -10.28
C TYR A 605 -21.54 8.33 -9.11
N LEU A 606 -21.17 8.78 -7.92
CA LEU A 606 -21.96 8.59 -6.71
C LEU A 606 -23.11 9.61 -6.61
N THR A 607 -24.08 9.36 -5.72
CA THR A 607 -25.19 10.30 -5.50
C THR A 607 -24.90 11.36 -4.43
N ASN A 608 -23.71 11.36 -3.84
CA ASN A 608 -23.24 12.35 -2.87
C ASN A 608 -21.92 12.97 -3.32
N SER A 609 -21.42 13.99 -2.60
CA SER A 609 -20.29 14.78 -3.09
C SER A 609 -18.95 14.12 -2.87
N GLU A 610 -18.08 14.28 -3.86
CA GLU A 610 -16.67 13.97 -3.82
C GLU A 610 -15.86 15.21 -4.18
N LEU A 611 -14.90 15.53 -3.33
CA LEU A 611 -14.20 16.82 -3.36
C LEU A 611 -12.71 16.68 -3.06
N SER A 612 -12.00 17.77 -3.34
CA SER A 612 -10.56 17.95 -3.08
C SER A 612 -9.70 16.77 -3.55
N PRO A 613 -9.79 16.37 -4.85
CA PRO A 613 -8.94 15.32 -5.38
C PRO A 613 -7.46 15.73 -5.32
N GLN A 614 -6.58 14.77 -5.07
CA GLN A 614 -5.13 14.91 -5.11
C GLN A 614 -4.52 13.70 -5.80
N MET A 615 -3.37 13.90 -6.45
CA MET A 615 -2.59 12.81 -7.04
C MET A 615 -1.52 12.35 -6.05
N ILE A 616 -1.40 11.04 -5.88
CA ILE A 616 -0.31 10.44 -5.11
C ILE A 616 0.81 10.00 -6.05
N ARG A 617 2.03 9.86 -5.50
CA ARG A 617 3.28 9.68 -6.26
C ARG A 617 3.21 8.57 -7.31
N GLU A 618 2.57 7.46 -6.97
CA GLU A 618 2.40 6.28 -7.84
C GLU A 618 1.35 6.46 -8.95
N GLY A 619 0.66 7.61 -9.02
CA GLY A 619 -0.26 7.96 -10.11
C GLY A 619 -1.74 7.61 -9.88
N ARG A 620 -2.15 7.29 -8.65
CA ARG A 620 -3.58 7.15 -8.25
C ARG A 620 -4.18 8.48 -7.79
N ILE A 621 -5.51 8.57 -7.80
CA ILE A 621 -6.26 9.72 -7.29
C ILE A 621 -6.72 9.38 -5.87
N ILE A 622 -6.54 10.30 -4.92
CA ILE A 622 -7.17 10.29 -3.60
C ILE A 622 -8.13 11.47 -3.47
N LEU A 623 -9.18 11.32 -2.66
CA LEU A 623 -10.24 12.33 -2.52
C LEU A 623 -11.02 12.17 -1.21
N SER A 624 -11.80 13.19 -0.83
CA SER A 624 -12.80 13.10 0.23
C SER A 624 -14.18 12.81 -0.34
N THR A 625 -14.93 11.87 0.25
CA THR A 625 -16.28 11.49 -0.18
C THR A 625 -17.28 11.65 0.95
N GLU A 626 -18.46 12.18 0.66
CA GLU A 626 -19.65 12.02 1.51
C GLU A 626 -20.13 10.55 1.44
N LYS A 627 -20.44 9.98 2.60
CA LYS A 627 -20.99 8.63 2.75
C LYS A 627 -22.29 8.75 3.51
N VAL A 628 -23.37 8.25 2.90
CA VAL A 628 -24.73 8.43 3.41
C VAL A 628 -25.48 7.10 3.33
N SER A 629 -26.01 6.67 4.47
CA SER A 629 -27.04 5.63 4.56
C SER A 629 -27.96 5.95 5.74
N SER A 630 -29.05 5.20 5.89
CA SER A 630 -29.89 5.33 7.08
C SER A 630 -29.06 5.28 8.38
N GLY A 631 -29.22 6.28 9.24
CA GLY A 631 -28.52 6.39 10.52
C GLY A 631 -27.00 6.63 10.42
N PHE A 632 -26.44 6.88 9.24
CA PHE A 632 -25.00 7.02 9.04
C PHE A 632 -24.66 8.14 8.05
N TYR A 633 -23.86 9.10 8.50
CA TYR A 633 -23.35 10.21 7.67
C TYR A 633 -21.92 10.55 8.05
N GLN A 634 -20.99 10.50 7.09
CA GLN A 634 -19.58 10.85 7.29
C GLN A 634 -18.93 11.41 6.02
N VAL A 635 -17.79 12.08 6.18
CA VAL A 635 -16.87 12.42 5.09
C VAL A 635 -15.58 11.65 5.29
N ALA A 636 -15.19 10.80 4.35
CA ALA A 636 -14.05 9.90 4.48
C ALA A 636 -13.11 9.95 3.27
N GLY A 637 -11.90 9.42 3.40
CA GLY A 637 -10.95 9.35 2.30
C GLY A 637 -11.22 8.18 1.36
N ARG A 638 -11.12 8.38 0.05
CA ARG A 638 -11.18 7.34 -0.99
C ARG A 638 -9.96 7.41 -1.89
N ARG A 639 -9.70 6.31 -2.61
CA ARG A 639 -8.77 6.28 -3.75
C ARG A 639 -9.42 5.64 -4.97
N ILE A 640 -8.97 6.02 -6.15
CA ILE A 640 -9.34 5.38 -7.42
C ILE A 640 -8.15 5.39 -8.37
N ASN A 641 -8.04 4.37 -9.23
CA ASN A 641 -6.99 4.31 -10.23
C ASN A 641 -7.24 5.32 -11.36
N TRP A 642 -6.19 5.66 -12.10
CA TRP A 642 -6.31 6.58 -13.22
C TRP A 642 -7.25 6.05 -14.32
N ASP A 643 -7.29 4.74 -14.54
CA ASP A 643 -8.19 4.11 -15.51
C ASP A 643 -9.66 3.99 -15.04
N ARG A 644 -10.00 4.58 -13.88
CA ARG A 644 -11.32 4.59 -13.23
C ARG A 644 -11.75 3.24 -12.63
N THR A 645 -10.81 2.32 -12.46
CA THR A 645 -11.05 1.05 -11.75
C THR A 645 -10.63 1.14 -10.28
N ASP A 646 -11.01 0.13 -9.49
CA ASP A 646 -10.67 0.00 -8.06
C ASP A 646 -11.03 1.25 -7.23
N TYR A 647 -12.31 1.61 -7.23
CA TYR A 647 -12.84 2.60 -6.31
C TYR A 647 -12.82 2.05 -4.87
N HIS A 648 -11.85 2.49 -4.07
CA HIS A 648 -11.41 1.79 -2.87
C HIS A 648 -11.40 2.70 -1.63
N PRO A 649 -11.80 2.21 -0.44
CA PRO A 649 -11.60 2.92 0.83
C PRO A 649 -10.13 3.33 1.08
N LEU A 650 -9.86 4.57 1.53
CA LEU A 650 -8.49 4.98 1.86
C LEU A 650 -8.27 5.05 3.38
N LEU A 651 -8.93 5.98 4.05
CA LEU A 651 -8.75 6.24 5.48
C LEU A 651 -9.99 6.88 6.09
N ALA A 652 -10.07 6.87 7.43
CA ALA A 652 -11.16 7.48 8.21
C ALA A 652 -12.57 7.11 7.72
N GLN A 653 -12.78 5.82 7.38
CA GLN A 653 -14.07 5.34 6.87
C GLN A 653 -15.22 5.44 7.87
N ARG A 654 -14.88 5.55 9.16
CA ARG A 654 -15.83 5.56 10.26
C ARG A 654 -15.27 6.28 11.49
N ALA A 655 -16.07 7.16 12.10
CA ALA A 655 -15.83 7.70 13.44
C ALA A 655 -15.83 6.58 14.50
N GLU A 656 -16.86 5.74 14.47
CA GLU A 656 -17.05 4.59 15.37
C GLU A 656 -17.25 3.32 14.53
N SER A 657 -16.73 2.19 15.01
CA SER A 657 -16.82 0.91 14.32
C SER A 657 -17.61 -0.10 15.13
N PRO A 658 -18.54 -0.84 14.50
CA PRO A 658 -19.22 -1.96 15.14
C PRO A 658 -18.31 -3.19 15.24
N PHE A 659 -18.88 -4.30 15.73
CA PHE A 659 -18.25 -5.62 15.86
C PHE A 659 -17.06 -5.62 16.83
N VAL A 660 -17.19 -4.86 17.92
CA VAL A 660 -16.22 -4.83 19.01
C VAL A 660 -16.27 -6.12 19.82
N ASP A 661 -17.48 -6.66 19.98
CA ASP A 661 -17.79 -7.95 20.56
C ASP A 661 -18.57 -8.76 19.52
N LEU A 662 -18.19 -10.02 19.33
CA LEU A 662 -18.86 -10.92 18.38
C LEU A 662 -20.15 -11.51 18.98
N ASP A 663 -20.32 -11.43 20.31
CA ASP A 663 -21.55 -11.80 21.00
C ASP A 663 -22.58 -10.64 21.03
N ASP A 664 -22.14 -9.40 20.84
CA ASP A 664 -22.98 -8.20 20.75
C ASP A 664 -22.53 -7.27 19.59
N LEU A 665 -23.09 -7.53 18.40
CA LEU A 665 -22.72 -6.80 17.17
C LEU A 665 -23.17 -5.33 17.16
N ASP A 666 -24.02 -4.92 18.11
CA ASP A 666 -24.47 -3.54 18.29
C ASP A 666 -23.49 -2.73 19.17
N GLU A 667 -22.43 -3.36 19.70
CA GLU A 667 -21.38 -2.64 20.43
C GLU A 667 -20.43 -1.90 19.46
N PHE A 668 -20.21 -0.62 19.76
CA PHE A 668 -19.34 0.26 18.99
C PHE A 668 -18.13 0.72 19.82
N ALA A 669 -17.00 0.86 19.14
CA ALA A 669 -15.81 1.50 19.70
C ALA A 669 -15.32 2.62 18.76
N PRO A 670 -14.72 3.68 19.33
CA PRO A 670 -14.10 4.74 18.53
C PRO A 670 -13.02 4.17 17.58
N SER A 671 -13.19 4.40 16.27
CA SER A 671 -12.11 4.20 15.30
C SER A 671 -11.30 5.48 15.20
N VAL A 672 -11.46 6.29 14.15
CA VAL A 672 -10.83 7.62 14.08
C VAL A 672 -11.45 8.60 15.07
N GLY A 673 -12.72 8.36 15.46
CA GLY A 673 -13.44 9.18 16.42
C GLY A 673 -13.94 10.50 15.88
N TYR A 674 -13.73 10.85 14.60
CA TYR A 674 -14.21 12.06 13.94
C TYR A 674 -15.09 11.71 12.74
N ALA A 675 -16.12 12.51 12.48
CA ALA A 675 -17.08 12.24 11.39
C ALA A 675 -16.59 12.70 10.00
N GLN A 676 -15.52 13.50 9.93
CA GLN A 676 -15.02 14.08 8.69
C GLN A 676 -13.49 14.00 8.60
N ALA A 677 -13.01 13.59 7.41
CA ALA A 677 -11.62 13.68 6.99
C ALA A 677 -11.53 14.44 5.65
N THR A 678 -10.89 15.61 5.66
CA THR A 678 -10.75 16.51 4.50
C THR A 678 -9.29 16.89 4.25
N ASP A 679 -9.04 17.55 3.11
CA ASP A 679 -7.70 18.02 2.70
C ASP A 679 -6.61 16.93 2.73
N ILE A 680 -6.92 15.75 2.20
CA ILE A 680 -6.03 14.58 2.26
C ILE A 680 -4.90 14.75 1.23
N ARG A 681 -3.65 14.72 1.68
CA ARG A 681 -2.44 14.78 0.84
C ARG A 681 -1.41 13.73 1.22
N GLU A 682 -0.59 13.29 0.28
CA GLU A 682 0.58 12.45 0.55
C GLU A 682 1.79 13.30 0.95
N ALA A 683 2.48 12.93 2.03
CA ALA A 683 3.75 13.51 2.45
C ALA A 683 4.93 12.87 1.70
N LEU A 684 6.11 13.51 1.73
CA LEU A 684 7.33 13.00 1.08
C LEU A 684 7.67 11.55 1.47
N ASN A 685 7.44 11.19 2.74
CA ASN A 685 7.66 9.84 3.24
C ASN A 685 6.51 8.86 2.96
N GLY A 686 5.49 9.24 2.19
CA GLY A 686 4.32 8.43 1.82
C GLY A 686 3.25 8.26 2.90
N ASN A 687 3.33 8.99 4.03
CA ASN A 687 2.20 9.08 4.97
C ASN A 687 1.13 10.02 4.43
N PHE A 688 -0.12 9.87 4.90
CA PHE A 688 -1.19 10.81 4.58
C PHE A 688 -1.30 11.89 5.64
N LEU A 689 -1.41 13.14 5.19
CA LEU A 689 -1.72 14.33 5.98
C LEU A 689 -3.17 14.71 5.68
N PHE A 690 -3.95 15.04 6.70
CA PHE A 690 -5.36 15.37 6.53
C PHE A 690 -5.90 16.11 7.76
N ILE A 691 -7.10 16.66 7.61
CA ILE A 691 -7.80 17.41 8.64
C ILE A 691 -8.98 16.60 9.13
N LEU A 692 -9.06 16.43 10.45
CA LEU A 692 -10.16 15.75 11.12
C LEU A 692 -11.11 16.75 11.79
N SER A 693 -12.41 16.58 11.56
CA SER A 693 -13.46 17.37 12.20
C SER A 693 -14.75 16.59 12.41
N ASP A 694 -15.64 17.12 13.25
CA ASP A 694 -17.02 16.69 13.33
C ASP A 694 -17.88 17.53 12.38
N ALA A 695 -19.02 16.97 11.96
CA ALA A 695 -19.98 17.68 11.14
C ALA A 695 -20.40 19.01 11.79
N GLY A 696 -20.38 20.09 11.00
CA GLY A 696 -20.72 21.44 11.45
C GLY A 696 -19.52 22.31 11.82
N ALA A 697 -18.30 21.77 11.91
CA ALA A 697 -17.09 22.60 12.02
C ALA A 697 -16.94 23.50 10.78
N ARG A 698 -16.84 24.82 10.99
CA ARG A 698 -16.86 25.81 9.91
C ARG A 698 -15.46 26.10 9.34
N GLY A 699 -15.39 26.64 8.13
CA GLY A 699 -14.17 27.12 7.49
C GLY A 699 -13.19 26.02 7.07
N GLY A 700 -13.63 24.76 7.00
CA GLY A 700 -12.74 23.60 6.83
C GLY A 700 -11.79 23.42 8.01
N ALA A 701 -12.12 24.00 9.17
CA ALA A 701 -11.29 23.94 10.36
C ALA A 701 -11.37 22.58 11.04
N GLY A 702 -10.22 22.04 11.42
CA GLY A 702 -10.15 20.83 12.22
C GLY A 702 -8.82 20.67 12.94
N THR A 703 -8.49 19.41 13.23
CA THR A 703 -7.19 19.02 13.79
C THR A 703 -6.32 18.37 12.71
N LEU A 704 -5.01 18.66 12.74
CA LEU A 704 -4.06 18.02 11.85
C LEU A 704 -3.85 16.56 12.27
N ALA A 705 -3.99 15.63 11.32
CA ALA A 705 -3.71 14.22 11.52
C ALA A 705 -2.66 13.72 10.52
N VAL A 706 -1.84 12.77 10.97
CA VAL A 706 -0.84 12.08 10.17
C VAL A 706 -1.13 10.58 10.24
N PHE A 707 -1.38 9.94 9.10
CA PHE A 707 -1.65 8.51 9.00
C PHE A 707 -0.48 7.77 8.34
N ASN A 708 0.09 6.83 9.08
CA ASN A 708 1.07 5.88 8.60
C ASN A 708 0.38 4.72 7.87
N ARG A 709 0.36 4.81 6.53
CA ARG A 709 -0.30 3.85 5.64
C ARG A 709 0.23 2.40 5.69
N SER A 710 1.21 2.07 6.53
CA SER A 710 1.80 0.72 6.59
C SER A 710 1.62 0.00 7.90
N VAL A 711 0.83 0.55 8.82
CA VAL A 711 0.54 -0.11 10.10
C VAL A 711 -0.81 -0.82 10.07
N GLY A 712 -1.77 -0.28 9.32
CA GLY A 712 -3.13 -0.81 9.20
C GLY A 712 -4.16 0.14 9.81
N THR A 713 -5.20 -0.43 10.42
CA THR A 713 -6.35 0.34 10.92
C THR A 713 -6.05 1.10 12.20
N PHE A 714 -6.94 2.05 12.55
CA PHE A 714 -6.81 2.89 13.74
C PHE A 714 -8.00 2.70 14.69
N GLU A 715 -7.69 2.58 15.99
CA GLU A 715 -8.63 2.50 17.09
C GLU A 715 -8.24 3.53 18.16
N ALA A 716 -9.07 4.56 18.35
CA ALA A 716 -8.77 5.64 19.27
C ALA A 716 -8.77 5.14 20.72
N GLY A 717 -7.70 5.44 21.46
CA GLY A 717 -7.55 5.08 22.87
C GLY A 717 -7.14 3.63 23.12
N ARG A 718 -6.75 2.87 22.08
CA ARG A 718 -6.21 1.51 22.24
C ARG A 718 -4.75 1.58 22.69
N GLU A 719 -4.46 1.06 23.88
CA GLU A 719 -3.12 1.15 24.53
C GLU A 719 -2.46 -0.22 24.80
N GLN A 720 -3.07 -1.32 24.37
CA GLN A 720 -2.55 -2.67 24.60
C GLN A 720 -1.16 -2.84 23.98
N ALA A 721 -0.31 -3.64 24.65
CA ALA A 721 1.02 -3.97 24.15
C ALA A 721 0.93 -4.60 22.75
N GLY A 722 1.83 -4.19 21.86
CA GLY A 722 1.86 -4.69 20.48
C GLY A 722 0.96 -3.98 19.48
N TYR A 723 -0.02 -3.20 19.96
CA TYR A 723 -0.79 -2.33 19.08
C TYR A 723 0.09 -1.15 18.64
N LEU A 724 0.27 -1.01 17.34
CA LEU A 724 1.00 0.09 16.74
C LEU A 724 -0.02 1.10 16.21
N GLU A 725 0.02 2.33 16.72
CA GLU A 725 -0.85 3.38 16.24
C GLU A 725 -0.51 3.72 14.78
N SER A 726 -1.51 3.61 13.91
CA SER A 726 -1.41 3.98 12.50
C SER A 726 -1.67 5.47 12.26
N MET A 727 -2.18 6.22 13.25
CA MET A 727 -2.50 7.64 13.14
C MET A 727 -1.99 8.40 14.36
N SER A 728 -1.52 9.63 14.16
CA SER A 728 -1.16 10.56 15.25
C SER A 728 -1.76 11.94 15.01
N ILE A 729 -2.13 12.62 16.10
CA ILE A 729 -2.60 14.01 16.12
C ILE A 729 -1.51 14.86 16.81
N PRO A 730 -0.71 15.65 16.05
CA PRO A 730 0.47 16.33 16.62
C PRO A 730 0.12 17.43 17.63
N ASP A 731 -1.02 18.10 17.47
CA ASP A 731 -1.52 19.13 18.37
C ASP A 731 -2.94 18.77 18.84
N THR A 732 -3.01 18.13 20.01
CA THR A 732 -4.28 17.70 20.60
C THR A 732 -5.11 18.85 21.18
N ALA A 733 -4.57 20.07 21.28
CA ALA A 733 -5.29 21.23 21.81
C ALA A 733 -6.18 21.89 20.74
N ALA A 734 -5.74 21.85 19.48
CA ALA A 734 -6.56 22.22 18.33
C ALA A 734 -7.43 21.02 17.93
N THR A 735 -8.67 21.01 18.40
CA THR A 735 -9.62 19.93 18.12
C THR A 735 -10.56 20.33 16.97
N GLY A 736 -10.95 19.37 16.15
CA GLY A 736 -12.03 19.54 15.17
C GLY A 736 -13.43 19.26 15.73
N ARG A 737 -13.63 19.29 17.06
CA ARG A 737 -14.88 18.89 17.71
C ARG A 737 -15.92 20.00 17.63
N ALA A 738 -17.01 19.77 16.91
CA ALA A 738 -18.15 20.69 16.85
C ALA A 738 -18.93 20.65 18.18
N GLY A 739 -19.36 21.80 18.70
CA GLY A 739 -20.06 21.89 19.98
C GLY A 739 -19.13 21.91 21.20
N SER A 740 -17.81 21.92 20.99
CA SER A 740 -16.79 21.96 22.05
C SER A 740 -15.75 23.03 21.77
N ALA A 741 -15.14 23.57 22.82
CA ALA A 741 -14.10 24.58 22.66
C ALA A 741 -12.80 23.95 22.13
N THR A 742 -12.19 24.58 21.14
CA THR A 742 -10.85 24.28 20.63
C THR A 742 -9.83 25.34 21.05
N GLN A 743 -8.54 25.00 21.06
CA GLN A 743 -7.41 25.93 21.15
C GLN A 743 -6.56 25.83 19.89
N GLY A 744 -6.98 26.54 18.87
CA GLY A 744 -6.40 26.51 17.54
C GLY A 744 -7.25 25.72 16.55
N ALA A 745 -6.97 25.91 15.27
CA ALA A 745 -7.54 25.13 14.18
C ALA A 745 -6.53 25.02 13.04
N TYR A 746 -6.61 23.92 12.29
CA TYR A 746 -5.78 23.65 11.13
C TYR A 746 -6.65 23.44 9.89
N ARG A 747 -6.11 23.81 8.72
CA ARG A 747 -6.59 23.36 7.42
C ARG A 747 -5.46 23.21 6.40
N THR A 748 -5.75 22.53 5.29
CA THR A 748 -4.89 22.46 4.08
C THR A 748 -3.41 22.13 4.35
N PRO A 749 -3.09 20.92 4.84
CA PRO A 749 -1.72 20.51 5.07
C PRO A 749 -0.97 20.25 3.76
N TYR A 750 0.30 20.66 3.72
CA TYR A 750 1.22 20.47 2.59
C TYR A 750 2.61 20.06 3.12
N PRO A 751 3.28 19.05 2.54
CA PRO A 751 4.59 18.62 3.03
C PRO A 751 5.69 19.65 2.72
N LEU A 752 6.54 19.95 3.71
CA LEU A 752 7.75 20.77 3.51
C LEU A 752 8.99 19.88 3.28
N LEU A 753 9.99 20.45 2.61
CA LEU A 753 11.24 19.79 2.23
C LEU A 753 12.05 19.28 3.44
N ASP A 754 11.93 19.97 4.57
CA ASP A 754 12.59 19.61 5.84
C ASP A 754 11.81 18.60 6.68
N GLY A 755 10.69 18.09 6.16
CA GLY A 755 9.78 17.11 6.79
C GLY A 755 8.79 17.69 7.80
N ARG A 756 8.73 19.01 7.96
CA ARG A 756 7.59 19.66 8.62
C ARG A 756 6.37 19.67 7.71
N VAL A 757 5.25 20.11 8.25
CA VAL A 757 4.00 20.28 7.51
C VAL A 757 3.65 21.76 7.46
N LEU A 758 3.56 22.32 6.27
CA LEU A 758 2.97 23.63 6.03
C LEU A 758 1.45 23.50 6.20
N VAL A 759 0.86 24.36 7.03
CA VAL A 759 -0.58 24.40 7.27
C VAL A 759 -1.04 25.84 7.30
N SER A 760 -2.34 26.03 7.11
CA SER A 760 -3.00 27.25 7.57
C SER A 760 -3.49 27.01 8.98
N TYR A 761 -2.99 27.81 9.92
CA TYR A 761 -3.30 27.69 11.34
C TYR A 761 -4.01 28.96 11.83
N ALA A 762 -5.14 28.78 12.51
CA ALA A 762 -5.80 29.88 13.21
C ALA A 762 -5.62 29.73 14.71
N SER A 763 -5.18 30.78 15.40
CA SER A 763 -5.10 30.82 16.87
C SER A 763 -6.47 31.04 17.53
N PHE A 764 -7.50 30.36 17.03
CA PHE A 764 -8.89 30.50 17.44
C PHE A 764 -9.16 29.78 18.77
N SER A 765 -9.90 30.43 19.68
CA SER A 765 -10.36 29.81 20.93
C SER A 765 -11.87 29.94 21.04
N GLY A 766 -12.58 28.83 20.92
CA GLY A 766 -14.05 28.81 20.90
C GLY A 766 -14.59 27.55 20.25
N ASP A 767 -15.88 27.55 19.93
CA ASP A 767 -16.54 26.43 19.23
C ASP A 767 -16.57 26.68 17.72
N LEU A 768 -15.93 25.78 16.95
CA LEU A 768 -15.88 25.83 15.49
C LEU A 768 -17.26 25.79 14.82
N ALA A 769 -18.29 25.25 15.49
CA ALA A 769 -19.65 25.24 14.96
C ALA A 769 -20.29 26.65 14.89
N THR A 770 -19.75 27.59 15.66
CA THR A 770 -20.27 28.97 15.76
C THR A 770 -19.28 30.02 15.24
N ALA A 771 -18.12 29.59 14.73
CA ALA A 771 -17.12 30.49 14.17
C ALA A 771 -17.71 31.30 13.00
N ASN A 772 -17.44 32.60 13.01
CA ASN A 772 -17.84 33.55 11.96
C ASN A 772 -16.65 34.28 11.33
N ALA A 773 -15.46 34.11 11.90
CA ALA A 773 -14.20 34.54 11.36
C ALA A 773 -13.09 33.59 11.85
N LEU A 774 -12.12 33.29 10.99
CA LEU A 774 -10.94 32.51 11.28
C LEU A 774 -9.74 33.20 10.61
N ASP A 775 -8.83 33.66 11.44
CA ASP A 775 -7.62 34.35 11.02
C ASP A 775 -6.51 33.31 10.80
N TRP A 776 -6.19 33.04 9.54
CA TRP A 776 -5.35 31.92 9.13
C TRP A 776 -3.94 32.40 8.79
N ASP A 777 -2.95 31.96 9.56
CA ASP A 777 -1.53 32.18 9.29
C ASP A 777 -0.93 30.96 8.56
N LEU A 778 0.10 31.17 7.74
CA LEU A 778 0.89 30.07 7.20
C LEU A 778 1.95 29.66 8.22
N VAL A 779 1.90 28.39 8.66
CA VAL A 779 2.71 27.86 9.76
C VAL A 779 3.38 26.56 9.34
N ALA A 780 4.64 26.38 9.70
CA ALA A 780 5.32 25.09 9.66
C ALA A 780 5.14 24.35 11.00
N VAL A 781 4.66 23.11 10.94
CA VAL A 781 4.41 22.26 12.11
C VAL A 781 5.36 21.06 12.10
N ASP A 782 6.06 20.79 13.21
CA ASP A 782 6.73 19.50 13.41
C ASP A 782 5.67 18.42 13.68
N PRO A 783 5.48 17.45 12.77
CA PRO A 783 4.43 16.44 12.90
C PRO A 783 4.63 15.48 14.09
N ARG A 784 5.78 15.50 14.76
CA ARG A 784 6.05 14.66 15.93
C ARG A 784 5.76 15.37 17.25
N THR A 785 6.03 16.67 17.31
CA THR A 785 5.97 17.45 18.56
C THR A 785 4.82 18.43 18.61
N GLY A 786 4.19 18.73 17.47
CA GLY A 786 3.19 19.80 17.34
C GLY A 786 3.79 21.20 17.46
N ALA A 787 5.13 21.34 17.50
CA ALA A 787 5.78 22.63 17.54
C ALA A 787 5.51 23.42 16.24
N ARG A 788 5.17 24.70 16.39
CA ARG A 788 4.78 25.60 15.31
C ARG A 788 5.80 26.69 15.09
N GLU A 789 6.04 27.06 13.84
CA GLU A 789 6.75 28.25 13.42
C GLU A 789 5.90 29.02 12.41
N VAL A 790 5.57 30.28 12.71
CA VAL A 790 4.85 31.15 11.78
C VAL A 790 5.80 31.55 10.66
N LEU A 791 5.41 31.27 9.42
CA LEU A 791 6.15 31.63 8.21
C LEU A 791 5.63 32.93 7.60
N LEU A 792 4.31 33.14 7.65
CA LEU A 792 3.65 34.33 7.15
C LEU A 792 2.35 34.57 7.93
N ASP A 793 2.15 35.79 8.37
CA ASP A 793 0.92 36.30 8.97
C ASP A 793 0.41 37.53 8.17
N SER A 794 -0.87 37.86 8.34
CA SER A 794 -1.52 39.00 7.69
C SER A 794 -2.72 39.49 8.50
N ASP A 795 -3.36 40.58 8.10
CA ASP A 795 -4.70 40.96 8.59
C ASP A 795 -5.84 40.24 7.86
N LYS A 796 -5.46 39.40 6.88
CA LYS A 796 -6.32 38.51 6.09
C LYS A 796 -5.98 37.04 6.32
N ALA A 797 -6.91 36.18 5.95
CA ALA A 797 -6.74 34.73 6.01
C ALA A 797 -5.86 34.20 4.86
N LEU A 798 -4.79 33.48 5.20
CA LEU A 798 -3.86 32.84 4.28
C LEU A 798 -4.10 31.33 4.21
N VAL A 799 -4.55 30.83 3.06
CA VAL A 799 -4.99 29.44 2.88
C VAL A 799 -4.44 28.74 1.63
N ASP A 800 -4.58 27.42 1.60
CA ASP A 800 -4.34 26.56 0.44
C ASP A 800 -2.93 26.69 -0.15
N ALA A 801 -1.92 26.85 0.71
CA ALA A 801 -0.55 27.09 0.29
C ALA A 801 0.13 25.84 -0.32
N VAL A 802 0.88 26.03 -1.40
CA VAL A 802 1.63 24.99 -2.13
C VAL A 802 3.01 25.49 -2.55
N LEU A 803 4.00 24.59 -2.62
CA LEU A 803 5.40 24.92 -2.93
C LEU A 803 5.79 24.44 -4.33
N ALA A 804 6.36 25.33 -5.14
CA ALA A 804 6.81 25.02 -6.50
C ALA A 804 8.18 24.32 -6.49
N VAL A 805 8.16 23.02 -6.17
CA VAL A 805 9.33 22.13 -6.21
C VAL A 805 9.21 21.21 -7.42
N PRO A 806 10.06 21.39 -8.45
CA PRO A 806 10.04 20.53 -9.63
C PRO A 806 10.42 19.09 -9.30
N TYR A 807 9.74 18.14 -9.94
CA TYR A 807 10.05 16.72 -9.89
C TYR A 807 9.92 16.07 -11.28
N GLU A 808 10.61 14.94 -11.47
CA GLU A 808 10.52 14.16 -12.71
C GLU A 808 9.07 13.70 -12.97
N PRO A 809 8.55 13.83 -14.20
CA PRO A 809 7.23 13.31 -14.56
C PRO A 809 7.09 11.83 -14.14
N ARG A 810 5.97 11.47 -13.49
CA ARG A 810 5.70 10.09 -13.08
C ARG A 810 4.51 9.51 -13.82
N GLU A 811 4.54 8.20 -14.04
CA GLU A 811 3.47 7.48 -14.74
C GLU A 811 2.17 7.48 -13.96
N LEU A 812 1.07 7.31 -14.69
CA LEU A 812 -0.27 7.19 -14.12
C LEU A 812 -0.57 5.73 -13.81
N TYR A 813 -1.32 5.49 -12.72
CA TYR A 813 -1.57 4.13 -12.28
C TYR A 813 -2.72 3.49 -13.06
N PHE A 814 -2.39 2.46 -13.85
CA PHE A 814 -3.37 1.59 -14.49
C PHE A 814 -3.46 0.27 -13.74
N ASN A 815 -4.68 -0.18 -13.53
CA ASN A 815 -4.92 -1.43 -12.83
C ASN A 815 -4.39 -2.59 -13.65
N ARG A 816 -3.64 -3.45 -12.98
CA ARG A 816 -3.18 -4.72 -13.52
C ARG A 816 -4.00 -5.78 -12.82
N ARG A 817 -4.27 -6.91 -13.49
CA ARG A 817 -4.86 -8.07 -12.82
C ARG A 817 -3.89 -8.57 -11.74
N GLN A 818 -3.99 -7.98 -10.55
CA GLN A 818 -3.34 -8.42 -9.32
C GLN A 818 -4.25 -9.43 -8.64
N LEU A 819 -3.66 -10.42 -7.99
CA LEU A 819 -4.39 -11.63 -7.60
C LEU A 819 -5.22 -11.48 -6.32
N VAL A 820 -4.99 -10.41 -5.55
CA VAL A 820 -5.57 -10.23 -4.20
C VAL A 820 -6.71 -9.21 -4.18
N PHE A 821 -6.53 -8.09 -4.88
CA PHE A 821 -7.55 -7.10 -5.19
C PHE A 821 -7.18 -6.60 -6.56
N GLY A 822 -7.98 -6.92 -7.57
CA GLY A 822 -7.49 -6.67 -8.90
C GLY A 822 -8.52 -6.84 -9.97
N GLY A 823 -8.23 -6.16 -11.05
CA GLY A 823 -9.16 -5.99 -12.13
C GLY A 823 -8.51 -5.24 -13.27
N GLY A 824 -9.35 -4.81 -14.19
CA GLY A 824 -8.95 -3.99 -15.31
C GLY A 824 -10.12 -3.82 -16.24
N VAL A 825 -9.89 -3.07 -17.32
CA VAL A 825 -10.90 -2.87 -18.35
C VAL A 825 -10.88 -4.04 -19.32
N ASP A 826 -12.01 -4.76 -19.43
CA ASP A 826 -12.22 -5.84 -20.39
C ASP A 826 -13.65 -5.76 -20.98
N THR A 827 -13.80 -4.91 -21.99
CA THR A 827 -15.10 -4.66 -22.63
C THR A 827 -15.65 -5.88 -23.39
N GLN A 828 -14.80 -6.87 -23.71
CA GLN A 828 -15.26 -8.13 -24.28
C GLN A 828 -15.95 -8.98 -23.21
N ALA A 829 -15.34 -9.11 -22.03
CA ALA A 829 -15.92 -9.85 -20.92
C ALA A 829 -17.22 -9.19 -20.41
N THR A 830 -17.27 -7.85 -20.32
CA THR A 830 -18.46 -7.14 -19.84
C THR A 830 -19.57 -6.99 -20.88
N GLY A 831 -19.27 -7.20 -22.16
CA GLY A 831 -20.20 -6.97 -23.28
C GLY A 831 -20.40 -5.49 -23.61
N GLY A 832 -19.38 -4.66 -23.38
CA GLY A 832 -19.34 -3.22 -23.68
C GLY A 832 -19.07 -2.33 -22.46
N GLU A 833 -18.90 -1.03 -22.70
CA GLU A 833 -18.57 -0.04 -21.67
C GLU A 833 -19.71 0.30 -20.72
N GLY A 834 -20.97 -0.02 -21.08
CA GLY A 834 -22.14 0.25 -20.24
C GLY A 834 -22.26 -0.68 -19.02
N PHE A 835 -21.37 -1.65 -18.87
CA PHE A 835 -21.46 -2.70 -17.86
C PHE A 835 -20.10 -3.05 -17.28
N SER A 836 -20.13 -3.60 -16.08
CA SER A 836 -18.95 -4.06 -15.34
C SER A 836 -19.25 -5.41 -14.67
N ILE A 837 -18.20 -6.14 -14.31
CA ILE A 837 -18.29 -7.41 -13.59
C ILE A 837 -17.63 -7.25 -12.23
N ILE A 838 -18.37 -7.60 -11.18
CA ILE A 838 -17.84 -7.70 -9.82
C ILE A 838 -17.82 -9.17 -9.44
N HIS A 839 -16.68 -9.63 -8.94
CA HIS A 839 -16.49 -10.94 -8.35
C HIS A 839 -16.13 -10.75 -6.87
N PHE A 840 -16.89 -11.40 -5.99
CA PHE A 840 -16.50 -11.57 -4.60
C PHE A 840 -16.10 -13.03 -4.42
N PRO A 841 -14.81 -13.33 -4.18
CA PRO A 841 -14.39 -14.68 -3.78
C PRO A 841 -15.09 -15.12 -2.49
N ASP A 842 -15.45 -14.18 -1.63
CA ASP A 842 -16.19 -14.43 -0.39
C ASP A 842 -16.96 -13.18 0.05
N ALA A 843 -18.24 -13.07 -0.32
CA ALA A 843 -19.02 -11.87 -0.03
C ALA A 843 -19.21 -11.63 1.49
N PRO A 844 -19.58 -12.62 2.32
CA PRO A 844 -19.67 -12.46 3.78
C PRO A 844 -18.43 -11.86 4.42
N VAL A 845 -17.23 -12.37 4.09
CA VAL A 845 -15.97 -11.85 4.64
C VAL A 845 -15.75 -10.38 4.24
N VAL A 846 -15.97 -10.04 2.97
CA VAL A 846 -15.80 -8.67 2.46
C VAL A 846 -16.74 -7.68 3.13
N PHE A 847 -17.99 -8.06 3.40
CA PHE A 847 -18.94 -7.20 4.12
C PHE A 847 -18.42 -6.87 5.53
N THR A 848 -17.81 -7.82 6.25
CA THR A 848 -17.23 -7.52 7.57
C THR A 848 -16.11 -6.46 7.48
N LEU A 849 -15.33 -6.44 6.40
CA LEU A 849 -14.20 -5.53 6.19
C LEU A 849 -14.65 -4.12 5.82
N LEU A 850 -15.67 -4.01 4.98
CA LEU A 850 -16.17 -2.71 4.52
C LEU A 850 -17.08 -2.06 5.55
N ASN A 851 -17.81 -2.85 6.35
CA ASN A 851 -18.70 -2.34 7.40
C ASN A 851 -18.09 -2.23 8.80
N ALA A 852 -16.91 -2.79 9.05
CA ALA A 852 -16.14 -2.58 10.28
C ALA A 852 -14.64 -2.75 10.02
N ASN A 853 -13.81 -2.05 10.79
CA ASN A 853 -12.37 -2.15 10.55
C ASN A 853 -11.49 -2.05 11.79
N LEU A 854 -11.99 -2.55 12.92
CA LEU A 854 -11.16 -2.75 14.11
C LEU A 854 -10.50 -4.12 14.07
N ARG A 855 -9.33 -4.22 14.69
CA ARG A 855 -8.60 -5.49 14.86
C ARG A 855 -9.14 -6.21 16.10
N ARG A 856 -10.42 -6.60 16.06
CA ARG A 856 -11.18 -7.21 17.17
C ARG A 856 -11.94 -8.48 16.80
N GLY A 857 -11.77 -8.97 15.58
CA GLY A 857 -12.49 -10.14 15.04
C GLY A 857 -13.60 -9.74 14.08
N ARG A 858 -14.23 -10.74 13.47
CA ARG A 858 -15.19 -10.55 12.37
C ARG A 858 -16.39 -11.49 12.52
N PRO A 859 -17.64 -10.99 12.39
CA PRO A 859 -18.85 -11.82 12.50
C PRO A 859 -19.15 -12.56 11.19
N VAL A 860 -18.16 -13.28 10.65
CA VAL A 860 -18.30 -13.96 9.36
C VAL A 860 -19.42 -15.00 9.42
N ASP A 861 -19.51 -15.78 10.49
CA ASP A 861 -20.54 -16.81 10.67
C ASP A 861 -21.96 -16.23 10.65
N THR A 862 -22.19 -15.07 11.29
CA THR A 862 -23.46 -14.37 11.21
C THR A 862 -23.78 -13.97 9.76
N PHE A 863 -22.79 -13.49 9.02
CA PHE A 863 -22.99 -13.05 7.63
C PHE A 863 -23.17 -14.23 6.65
N ARG A 864 -22.75 -15.45 7.03
CA ARG A 864 -23.00 -16.70 6.28
C ARG A 864 -24.46 -17.14 6.32
N GLU A 865 -25.31 -16.54 7.16
CA GLU A 865 -26.76 -16.73 7.07
C GLU A 865 -27.35 -16.22 5.75
N ALA A 866 -26.60 -15.34 5.06
CA ALA A 866 -26.96 -14.88 3.73
C ALA A 866 -26.83 -15.99 2.68
N SER A 867 -27.80 -16.04 1.78
CA SER A 867 -27.79 -16.92 0.60
C SER A 867 -27.83 -16.14 -0.71
N HIS A 868 -28.04 -14.82 -0.66
CA HIS A 868 -28.13 -13.96 -1.82
C HIS A 868 -27.38 -12.64 -1.61
N LEU A 869 -26.83 -12.10 -2.69
CA LEU A 869 -26.41 -10.72 -2.80
C LEU A 869 -27.47 -9.94 -3.58
N ALA A 870 -28.07 -8.94 -2.95
CA ALA A 870 -28.92 -7.96 -3.60
C ALA A 870 -28.11 -6.71 -3.96
N VAL A 871 -28.35 -6.20 -5.16
CA VAL A 871 -27.70 -4.98 -5.66
C VAL A 871 -28.74 -3.94 -5.95
N TYR A 872 -28.53 -2.76 -5.40
CA TYR A 872 -29.40 -1.63 -5.56
C TYR A 872 -28.68 -0.46 -6.22
N ARG A 873 -29.44 0.38 -6.91
CA ARG A 873 -29.03 1.72 -7.30
C ARG A 873 -29.79 2.71 -6.44
N GLU A 874 -29.11 3.77 -6.03
CA GLU A 874 -29.76 4.91 -5.41
C GLU A 874 -30.01 6.02 -6.44
N ALA A 875 -31.17 6.68 -6.38
CA ALA A 875 -31.38 7.92 -7.10
C ALA A 875 -30.83 9.13 -6.31
N PRO A 876 -30.20 10.11 -6.98
CA PRO A 876 -29.78 11.33 -6.32
C PRO A 876 -30.98 12.18 -5.89
N ALA A 877 -30.77 13.10 -4.95
CA ALA A 877 -31.83 13.99 -4.52
C ALA A 877 -32.19 14.97 -5.67
N PRO A 878 -33.47 15.06 -6.06
CA PRO A 878 -33.90 15.97 -7.12
C PRO A 878 -33.62 17.43 -6.78
N ALA A 879 -33.43 18.26 -7.80
CA ALA A 879 -33.31 19.71 -7.62
C ALA A 879 -34.51 20.29 -6.85
N GLY A 880 -34.24 21.17 -5.89
CA GLY A 880 -35.25 21.77 -5.02
C GLY A 880 -35.66 20.93 -3.81
N THR A 881 -35.04 19.77 -3.59
CA THR A 881 -35.19 19.03 -2.33
C THR A 881 -34.61 19.84 -1.18
N THR A 882 -35.36 20.01 -0.09
CA THR A 882 -34.94 20.80 1.09
C THR A 882 -34.96 20.00 2.39
N SER A 883 -35.42 18.76 2.35
CA SER A 883 -35.51 17.84 3.48
C SER A 883 -35.70 16.41 2.97
N GLY A 884 -35.09 15.44 3.63
CA GLY A 884 -35.30 14.03 3.33
C GLY A 884 -36.48 13.44 4.08
N SER A 885 -37.08 12.41 3.49
CA SER A 885 -38.19 11.64 4.09
C SER A 885 -37.73 10.34 4.77
N GLY A 886 -36.45 9.97 4.62
CA GLY A 886 -35.84 8.80 5.24
C GLY A 886 -35.41 9.05 6.69
N GLU A 887 -34.98 7.98 7.35
CA GLU A 887 -34.42 8.04 8.70
C GLU A 887 -33.15 8.90 8.72
N GLY A 888 -32.97 9.71 9.77
CA GLY A 888 -31.88 10.71 9.82
C GLY A 888 -32.07 11.90 8.87
N GLY A 889 -33.22 12.03 8.20
CA GLY A 889 -33.55 13.16 7.33
C GLY A 889 -32.91 13.09 5.95
N ILE A 890 -32.50 11.90 5.51
CA ILE A 890 -31.89 11.67 4.20
C ILE A 890 -32.93 11.49 3.09
N PHE A 891 -32.56 11.83 1.87
CA PHE A 891 -33.30 11.42 0.68
C PHE A 891 -32.91 9.99 0.31
N GLU A 892 -33.89 9.09 0.24
CA GLU A 892 -33.70 7.73 -0.29
C GLU A 892 -34.79 7.41 -1.30
N GLN A 893 -34.34 6.94 -2.45
CA GLN A 893 -35.15 6.33 -3.48
C GLN A 893 -34.32 5.20 -4.10
N ARG A 894 -34.32 4.08 -3.40
CA ARG A 894 -33.57 2.88 -3.76
C ARG A 894 -34.32 2.01 -4.76
N GLU A 895 -33.63 1.59 -5.81
CA GLU A 895 -34.12 0.69 -6.86
C GLU A 895 -33.34 -0.62 -6.82
N LEU A 896 -34.04 -1.76 -6.71
CA LEU A 896 -33.42 -3.07 -6.81
C LEU A 896 -33.05 -3.37 -8.27
N LEU A 897 -31.76 -3.53 -8.55
CA LEU A 897 -31.26 -3.98 -9.85
C LEU A 897 -31.43 -5.50 -10.02
N GLY A 898 -31.20 -6.25 -8.93
CA GLY A 898 -31.46 -7.68 -8.91
C GLY A 898 -30.84 -8.40 -7.73
N ARG A 899 -31.04 -9.72 -7.69
CA ARG A 899 -30.51 -10.63 -6.66
C ARG A 899 -29.72 -11.75 -7.34
N ALA A 900 -28.55 -12.08 -6.80
CA ALA A 900 -27.73 -13.21 -7.22
C ALA A 900 -27.56 -14.18 -6.04
N ALA A 901 -27.73 -15.48 -6.28
CA ALA A 901 -27.47 -16.50 -5.27
C ALA A 901 -25.96 -16.58 -4.99
N LEU A 902 -25.59 -16.71 -3.72
CA LEU A 902 -24.23 -17.02 -3.31
C LEU A 902 -23.95 -18.51 -3.56
N ALA A 903 -22.73 -18.83 -3.97
CA ALA A 903 -22.26 -20.21 -3.99
C ALA A 903 -22.06 -20.75 -2.56
N ALA A 904 -21.80 -22.05 -2.43
CA ALA A 904 -21.64 -22.71 -1.13
C ALA A 904 -20.45 -22.18 -0.30
N ASP A 905 -19.42 -21.64 -0.98
CA ASP A 905 -18.27 -20.95 -0.37
C ASP A 905 -18.54 -19.45 -0.13
N GLY A 906 -19.76 -18.97 -0.35
CA GLY A 906 -20.15 -17.56 -0.26
C GLY A 906 -19.69 -16.68 -1.42
N SER A 907 -19.05 -17.27 -2.43
CA SER A 907 -18.60 -16.53 -3.61
C SER A 907 -19.76 -16.15 -4.53
N VAL A 908 -19.60 -15.03 -5.24
CA VAL A 908 -20.59 -14.58 -6.23
C VAL A 908 -19.94 -13.73 -7.31
N ARG A 909 -20.43 -13.88 -8.54
CA ARG A 909 -19.97 -13.11 -9.70
C ARG A 909 -21.17 -12.49 -10.41
N ILE A 910 -21.21 -11.17 -10.47
CA ILE A 910 -22.35 -10.39 -10.97
C ILE A 910 -21.93 -9.44 -12.07
N ARG A 911 -22.84 -9.16 -12.99
CA ARG A 911 -22.72 -8.12 -14.00
C ARG A 911 -23.71 -7.01 -13.67
N VAL A 912 -23.20 -5.79 -13.54
CA VAL A 912 -23.95 -4.61 -13.10
C VAL A 912 -23.78 -3.46 -14.11
N PRO A 913 -24.66 -2.44 -14.11
CA PRO A 913 -24.44 -1.23 -14.89
C PRO A 913 -23.14 -0.53 -14.44
N ALA A 914 -22.38 -0.03 -15.41
CA ALA A 914 -21.20 0.79 -15.12
C ALA A 914 -21.58 2.26 -14.94
N GLY A 915 -20.72 3.03 -14.27
CA GLY A 915 -20.88 4.48 -14.18
C GLY A 915 -22.08 4.93 -13.35
N VAL A 916 -22.47 4.13 -12.35
CA VAL A 916 -23.52 4.45 -11.38
C VAL A 916 -23.08 3.99 -9.98
N GLY A 917 -23.51 4.72 -8.95
CA GLY A 917 -23.41 4.27 -7.56
C GLY A 917 -24.31 3.05 -7.30
N VAL A 918 -23.77 2.03 -6.63
CA VAL A 918 -24.48 0.82 -6.22
C VAL A 918 -24.36 0.58 -4.71
N ILE A 919 -25.43 0.06 -4.11
CA ILE A 919 -25.47 -0.43 -2.74
C ILE A 919 -25.59 -1.95 -2.77
N LEU A 920 -24.80 -2.62 -1.94
CA LEU A 920 -24.74 -4.07 -1.85
C LEU A 920 -25.35 -4.52 -0.52
N GLU A 921 -26.18 -5.56 -0.55
CA GLU A 921 -26.84 -6.12 0.62
C GLU A 921 -26.79 -7.64 0.61
N LEU A 922 -26.32 -8.22 1.70
CA LEU A 922 -26.43 -9.65 1.97
C LEU A 922 -27.85 -9.95 2.44
N GLN A 923 -28.47 -10.97 1.85
CA GLN A 923 -29.85 -11.34 2.14
C GLN A 923 -30.02 -12.83 2.40
N THR A 924 -30.98 -13.16 3.24
CA THR A 924 -31.55 -14.50 3.39
C THR A 924 -32.34 -14.91 2.13
N GLU A 925 -32.76 -16.17 2.06
CA GLU A 925 -33.49 -16.70 0.89
C GLU A 925 -34.81 -15.95 0.67
N ASP A 926 -35.54 -15.66 1.74
CA ASP A 926 -36.81 -14.92 1.75
C ASP A 926 -36.67 -13.40 1.53
N GLY A 927 -35.43 -12.89 1.43
CA GLY A 927 -35.14 -11.49 1.13
C GLY A 927 -35.03 -10.58 2.35
N GLY A 928 -34.86 -11.14 3.55
CA GLY A 928 -34.48 -10.38 4.74
C GLY A 928 -33.03 -9.92 4.64
N ALA A 929 -32.75 -8.67 5.03
CA ALA A 929 -31.39 -8.14 5.08
C ALA A 929 -30.62 -8.79 6.24
N VAL A 930 -29.45 -9.34 5.93
CA VAL A 930 -28.45 -9.81 6.91
C VAL A 930 -27.50 -8.66 7.23
N GLU A 931 -26.97 -8.01 6.19
CA GLU A 931 -26.14 -6.82 6.35
C GLU A 931 -26.14 -5.99 5.05
N THR A 932 -26.18 -4.66 5.18
CA THR A 932 -26.13 -3.72 4.06
C THR A 932 -24.83 -2.93 4.10
N MET A 933 -24.11 -2.80 2.99
CA MET A 933 -22.98 -1.87 2.90
C MET A 933 -23.48 -0.43 3.05
N ARG A 934 -22.97 0.29 4.05
CA ARG A 934 -23.43 1.66 4.42
C ARG A 934 -22.86 2.76 3.52
N GLU A 935 -22.38 2.39 2.34
CA GLU A 935 -21.67 3.27 1.42
C GLU A 935 -21.91 2.84 -0.03
N GLU A 936 -22.05 3.83 -0.90
CA GLU A 936 -22.13 3.59 -2.33
C GLU A 936 -20.76 3.14 -2.86
N HIS A 937 -20.78 2.08 -3.64
CA HIS A 937 -19.67 1.62 -4.44
C HIS A 937 -19.91 2.02 -5.89
N GLN A 938 -18.85 2.05 -6.68
CA GLN A 938 -18.97 2.19 -8.12
C GLN A 938 -18.02 1.23 -8.82
N VAL A 939 -18.34 0.97 -10.07
CA VAL A 939 -17.46 0.29 -11.02
C VAL A 939 -17.40 1.08 -12.32
N GLY A 940 -16.18 1.23 -12.82
CA GLY A 940 -15.88 2.00 -14.01
C GLY A 940 -16.33 1.30 -15.29
N PRO A 941 -16.50 2.05 -16.41
CA PRO A 941 -16.88 1.48 -17.70
C PRO A 941 -16.00 0.31 -18.16
N GLY A 942 -16.59 -0.87 -18.37
CA GLY A 942 -15.87 -2.06 -18.81
C GLY A 942 -15.00 -2.72 -17.74
N GLU A 943 -15.10 -2.30 -16.48
CA GLU A 943 -14.31 -2.86 -15.39
C GLU A 943 -14.71 -4.31 -15.10
N VAL A 944 -13.70 -5.17 -14.93
CA VAL A 944 -13.83 -6.48 -14.30
C VAL A 944 -12.98 -6.43 -13.05
N VAL A 945 -13.57 -6.60 -11.88
CA VAL A 945 -12.88 -6.50 -10.59
C VAL A 945 -13.21 -7.70 -9.70
N SER A 946 -12.20 -8.22 -9.01
CA SER A 946 -12.36 -9.14 -7.89
C SER A 946 -12.06 -8.39 -6.58
N ILE A 947 -13.02 -8.43 -5.66
CA ILE A 947 -12.97 -7.71 -4.38
C ILE A 947 -12.86 -8.74 -3.26
N GLY A 948 -11.74 -8.71 -2.54
CA GLY A 948 -11.49 -9.60 -1.40
C GLY A 948 -10.81 -10.89 -1.79
N VAL A 949 -10.70 -11.78 -0.81
CA VAL A 949 -10.11 -13.11 -0.93
C VAL A 949 -11.00 -14.13 -0.23
N PRO A 950 -10.86 -15.45 -0.51
CA PRO A 950 -11.52 -16.49 0.26
C PRO A 950 -11.23 -16.37 1.76
N GLY A 951 -12.21 -16.69 2.62
CA GLY A 951 -12.06 -16.59 4.07
C GLY A 951 -10.83 -17.30 4.63
N ASP A 952 -10.52 -18.50 4.12
CA ASP A 952 -9.36 -19.30 4.56
C ASP A 952 -8.00 -18.64 4.23
N LEU A 953 -7.97 -17.68 3.30
CA LEU A 953 -6.79 -16.90 2.97
C LEU A 953 -6.81 -15.51 3.60
N PHE A 954 -7.92 -15.06 4.19
CA PHE A 954 -8.08 -13.70 4.69
C PHE A 954 -6.98 -13.32 5.69
N ASP A 955 -6.69 -14.18 6.66
CA ASP A 955 -5.69 -13.89 7.69
C ASP A 955 -4.29 -13.74 7.09
N GLY A 956 -4.00 -14.59 6.09
CA GLY A 956 -2.78 -14.59 5.26
C GLY A 956 -2.54 -13.32 4.45
N VAL A 957 -3.61 -12.58 4.15
CA VAL A 957 -3.64 -11.47 3.19
C VAL A 957 -3.94 -10.14 3.86
N CYS A 958 -5.08 -10.08 4.51
CA CYS A 958 -5.71 -8.88 5.04
C CYS A 958 -5.42 -8.75 6.55
N GLY A 959 -5.24 -9.88 7.25
CA GLY A 959 -5.09 -9.94 8.71
C GLY A 959 -3.93 -9.07 9.24
N GLY A 960 -2.82 -9.00 8.49
CA GLY A 960 -1.68 -8.15 8.83
C GLY A 960 -2.03 -6.68 9.05
N CYS A 961 -2.96 -6.12 8.25
CA CYS A 961 -3.40 -4.72 8.34
C CYS A 961 -4.75 -4.55 9.07
N HIS A 962 -5.68 -5.49 8.88
CA HIS A 962 -7.07 -5.37 9.31
C HIS A 962 -7.45 -6.25 10.52
N GLY A 963 -6.49 -7.00 11.08
CA GLY A 963 -6.74 -7.99 12.12
C GLY A 963 -7.33 -9.28 11.54
N SER A 964 -7.11 -10.40 12.22
CA SER A 964 -7.60 -11.72 11.80
C SER A 964 -9.13 -11.83 11.91
N ILE A 965 -9.70 -12.87 11.30
CA ILE A 965 -11.12 -13.23 11.47
C ILE A 965 -11.44 -13.50 12.93
N SER A 966 -10.56 -14.21 13.65
CA SER A 966 -10.75 -14.54 15.07
C SER A 966 -10.58 -13.34 16.02
N GLY A 967 -9.91 -12.28 15.56
CA GLY A 967 -9.49 -11.15 16.40
C GLY A 967 -8.19 -11.38 17.17
N GLN A 968 -7.63 -12.60 17.12
CA GLN A 968 -6.34 -12.91 17.72
C GLN A 968 -5.20 -12.48 16.81
N GLU A 969 -4.25 -11.72 17.33
CA GLU A 969 -3.11 -11.22 16.55
C GLU A 969 -2.23 -12.37 16.03
N LEU A 970 -2.09 -13.46 16.80
CA LEU A 970 -1.34 -14.67 16.40
C LEU A 970 -1.88 -15.38 15.16
N ASP A 971 -3.15 -15.17 14.81
CA ASP A 971 -3.75 -15.78 13.63
C ASP A 971 -3.47 -14.98 12.35
N ALA A 972 -3.07 -13.71 12.46
CA ALA A 972 -2.62 -12.89 11.34
C ALA A 972 -1.24 -13.34 10.84
N THR A 973 -1.23 -14.44 10.09
CA THR A 973 -0.03 -15.12 9.59
C THR A 973 0.21 -14.79 8.12
N LEU A 974 1.33 -15.23 7.56
CA LEU A 974 1.58 -15.14 6.12
C LEU A 974 1.21 -16.49 5.49
N SER A 975 0.57 -16.46 4.32
CA SER A 975 0.35 -17.67 3.51
C SER A 975 1.03 -17.54 2.14
N PRO A 976 1.89 -18.49 1.74
CA PRO A 976 2.55 -18.47 0.44
C PRO A 976 1.57 -18.68 -0.72
N ASP A 977 0.43 -19.36 -0.48
CA ASP A 977 -0.59 -19.66 -1.49
C ASP A 977 -1.47 -18.45 -1.86
N VAL A 978 -1.28 -17.31 -1.19
CA VAL A 978 -2.05 -16.09 -1.39
C VAL A 978 -2.05 -15.62 -2.85
N LEU A 979 -0.90 -15.70 -3.53
CA LEU A 979 -0.82 -15.17 -4.89
C LEU A 979 -1.61 -16.02 -5.87
N THR A 980 -1.69 -17.34 -5.69
CA THR A 980 -2.41 -18.22 -6.62
C THR A 980 -3.87 -18.42 -6.23
N GLY A 981 -4.18 -18.47 -4.92
CA GLY A 981 -5.50 -18.80 -4.41
C GLY A 981 -6.43 -17.62 -4.16
N ALA A 982 -5.93 -16.37 -4.14
CA ALA A 982 -6.73 -15.23 -3.69
C ALA A 982 -7.97 -14.89 -4.54
N SER A 983 -8.01 -15.34 -5.80
CA SER A 983 -9.20 -15.22 -6.67
C SER A 983 -9.92 -16.56 -6.89
N GLU A 984 -9.41 -17.68 -6.35
CA GLU A 984 -10.02 -18.99 -6.52
C GLU A 984 -11.32 -19.09 -5.72
N SER A 985 -12.40 -19.48 -6.39
CA SER A 985 -13.72 -19.69 -5.76
C SER A 985 -14.63 -20.43 -6.73
N ILE A 986 -15.75 -20.97 -6.23
CA ILE A 986 -16.77 -21.62 -7.05
C ILE A 986 -17.31 -20.66 -8.12
N ALA A 987 -17.44 -19.37 -7.83
CA ALA A 987 -17.98 -18.38 -8.76
C ALA A 987 -16.97 -17.83 -9.79
N ALA A 988 -15.66 -18.07 -9.64
CA ALA A 988 -14.62 -17.44 -10.47
C ALA A 988 -14.81 -17.72 -11.97
N ASP A 989 -15.03 -18.99 -12.33
CA ASP A 989 -15.20 -19.44 -13.71
C ASP A 989 -16.65 -19.45 -14.20
N ASN A 990 -17.61 -19.16 -13.31
CA ASN A 990 -19.02 -19.12 -13.68
C ASN A 990 -19.31 -17.88 -14.55
N ALA A 991 -20.29 -18.00 -15.45
CA ALA A 991 -20.83 -16.83 -16.13
C ALA A 991 -21.43 -15.87 -15.09
N PRO A 992 -21.18 -14.55 -15.18
CA PRO A 992 -21.72 -13.60 -14.22
C PRO A 992 -23.25 -13.57 -14.26
N VAL A 993 -23.88 -13.47 -13.09
CA VAL A 993 -25.33 -13.25 -13.00
C VAL A 993 -25.65 -11.84 -13.49
N ASP A 994 -26.47 -11.73 -14.52
CA ASP A 994 -26.82 -10.48 -15.19
C ASP A 994 -27.91 -9.73 -14.42
N LEU A 995 -27.52 -8.68 -13.67
CA LEU A 995 -28.41 -7.85 -12.85
C LEU A 995 -28.82 -6.56 -13.57
N THR A 996 -28.79 -6.56 -14.90
CA THR A 996 -28.97 -5.36 -15.73
C THR A 996 -30.33 -5.33 -16.46
N ARG A 997 -31.22 -6.28 -16.16
CA ARG A 997 -32.45 -6.54 -16.93
C ARG A 997 -33.72 -6.10 -16.25
#